data_AF-A0A3R6VSF9-F1
#
_entry.id   AF-A0A3R6VSF9-F1
#
_cell.length_a   1.000
_cell.length_b   1.000
_cell.length_c   1.000
_cell.angle_alpha   90.00
_cell.angle_beta   90.00
_cell.angle_gamma   90.00
#
_symmetry.space_group_name_H-M   'P 1'
#
loop_
_entity.id
_entity.type
_entity.pdbx_description
1 polymer ?
#
loop_
_entity_poly.entity_id
_entity_poly.type
_entity_poly.pdbx_seq_one_letter_code
_entity_poly.pdbx_strand_id
1 'polypeptide(L)'
;MVDRITASRPTNALVPYAEPLPAKALVVEDVMRKLPASWTTIPGVHIRTQPNHLLKLGIANATHTAMVYALAVSKIPTTTAAPPAMFTYLDELFRRDLAPGLQAHGLSYMNPKYVPSAGFAFATACVLRFLTPVDDGFVTARGKQFKGKVDDVAATVVVGAPDKWQYATGLEANFCRGEYDFRDGERGDVPLLLRQTRVEVASMPPAEAQTATATLVRTLLQDLDGHEDGMDERWHTFADNVAVLYRRFFTYVEEVATPEVCFACHRDPPTPVLQVLLELVTQATTGLADEAAIIQHVAYAVDNAWVIDVHTHLFPPSHGSLMLWGIDALLTYHYLVAEYLMTAPVMPEMFMTWSTARQADAIWQHLFIDRSPLSEGCQGVITTLHLLGLSELVAARDLKGIRDWYAAQDKRAFVDSVFCLAKIRHVVMTNIPFDADEAQYWMDHAPYNANQFKTALRVDQVLLGDWKSLGPALDSRCVHGEAARMTSSRQLPHTLDGVRTYLTEWLAILRPVYFMASVPATFELHEDVDMVDSTSIEPNGAMLLQHVLLPLAASTHLPLALKFGALRQLNPRLGVAGDGVAVTDVSILSRLAKQNPKVKFLATFLSRVNQHEATVVANKFANVHLYGCWWYCNNPSIMQEMTRMRLELVGTGFTAQHSDARVLDQLVYKWHHFRTVLRDVLAPLYTQLHRHGWSVTARDVERDVALLLGHGYELFLHKAL
;
A
#
# COMPACT_ATOMS: atom_id res chain seq x y z
N MET A 1 21.89 -21.13 -11.78
CA MET A 1 20.83 -21.65 -10.87
C MET A 1 20.02 -22.68 -11.64
N VAL A 2 19.92 -23.93 -11.18
CA VAL A 2 19.01 -24.92 -11.77
C VAL A 2 17.67 -24.77 -11.07
N ASP A 3 16.62 -24.28 -11.75
CA ASP A 3 15.28 -24.25 -11.16
C ASP A 3 14.12 -24.29 -12.18
N ARG A 4 13.03 -24.88 -11.70
CA ARG A 4 11.75 -25.27 -12.32
C ARG A 4 10.99 -24.06 -12.88
N ILE A 5 10.88 -23.95 -14.20
CA ILE A 5 9.99 -22.96 -14.83
C ILE A 5 8.65 -23.63 -15.15
N THR A 6 7.64 -23.23 -14.41
CA THR A 6 6.20 -23.38 -14.71
C THR A 6 5.76 -22.35 -15.77
N ALA A 7 4.96 -22.75 -16.75
CA ALA A 7 4.39 -21.83 -17.76
C ALA A 7 3.53 -20.72 -17.11
N SER A 8 3.29 -19.58 -17.77
CA SER A 8 2.43 -18.50 -17.25
C SER A 8 0.95 -18.77 -17.55
N ARG A 9 0.02 -18.34 -16.69
CA ARG A 9 -1.42 -18.38 -17.03
C ARG A 9 -1.77 -17.32 -18.10
N PRO A 10 -2.71 -17.60 -19.02
CA PRO A 10 -3.17 -16.63 -20.03
C PRO A 10 -3.78 -15.35 -19.43
N THR A 11 -4.31 -15.44 -18.20
CA THR A 11 -4.98 -14.32 -17.50
C THR A 11 -4.08 -13.58 -16.52
N ASN A 12 -2.91 -14.12 -16.12
CA ASN A 12 -1.99 -13.48 -15.19
C ASN A 12 -0.55 -13.98 -15.38
N ALA A 13 0.31 -13.13 -15.94
CA ALA A 13 1.71 -13.47 -16.27
C ALA A 13 2.65 -13.59 -15.05
N LEU A 14 2.18 -13.22 -13.86
CA LEU A 14 2.92 -13.35 -12.59
C LEU A 14 2.61 -14.67 -11.87
N VAL A 15 1.56 -15.39 -12.28
CA VAL A 15 1.11 -16.63 -11.62
C VAL A 15 1.40 -17.85 -12.51
N PRO A 16 2.09 -18.87 -11.98
CA PRO A 16 2.46 -20.04 -12.76
C PRO A 16 1.32 -21.06 -13.01
N TYR A 17 1.44 -21.84 -14.09
CA TYR A 17 0.82 -23.14 -14.34
C TYR A 17 1.56 -24.17 -13.48
N ALA A 18 0.94 -24.73 -12.45
CA ALA A 18 1.61 -25.77 -11.67
C ALA A 18 1.32 -27.15 -12.25
N GLU A 19 2.31 -27.70 -12.92
CA GLU A 19 2.38 -29.14 -13.16
C GLU A 19 2.92 -29.81 -11.89
N PRO A 20 2.55 -31.07 -11.62
CA PRO A 20 3.26 -31.89 -10.63
C PRO A 20 4.75 -32.01 -10.90
N LEU A 21 5.20 -31.73 -12.15
CA LEU A 21 6.60 -31.63 -12.55
C LEU A 21 6.75 -30.72 -13.78
N PRO A 22 7.24 -29.47 -13.69
CA PRO A 22 7.78 -28.80 -14.88
C PRO A 22 9.14 -29.41 -15.25
N ALA A 23 9.47 -29.46 -16.53
CA ALA A 23 10.81 -29.82 -17.00
C ALA A 23 11.87 -28.93 -16.32
N LYS A 24 12.95 -29.53 -15.81
CA LYS A 24 14.04 -28.80 -15.15
C LYS A 24 14.69 -27.83 -16.16
N ALA A 25 14.68 -26.54 -15.84
CA ALA A 25 15.43 -25.54 -16.59
C ALA A 25 16.60 -24.99 -15.77
N LEU A 26 17.70 -24.63 -16.42
CA LEU A 26 18.85 -23.94 -15.86
C LEU A 26 18.75 -22.46 -16.23
N VAL A 27 18.45 -21.60 -15.26
CA VAL A 27 18.43 -20.15 -15.47
C VAL A 27 19.80 -19.57 -15.11
N VAL A 28 20.38 -18.82 -16.04
CA VAL A 28 21.68 -18.17 -15.87
C VAL A 28 21.50 -16.67 -16.04
N GLU A 29 21.84 -15.91 -15.01
CA GLU A 29 21.86 -14.46 -15.08
C GLU A 29 23.16 -14.00 -15.71
N ASP A 30 23.03 -13.34 -16.84
CA ASP A 30 24.10 -12.72 -17.59
C ASP A 30 23.86 -11.23 -17.70
N VAL A 31 23.74 -10.59 -16.54
CA VAL A 31 23.48 -9.15 -16.41
C VAL A 31 24.57 -8.33 -17.11
N MET A 32 25.78 -8.89 -17.21
CA MET A 32 26.94 -8.28 -17.87
C MET A 32 27.12 -8.70 -19.34
N ARG A 33 26.21 -9.49 -19.91
CA ARG A 33 26.24 -10.00 -21.29
C ARG A 33 27.54 -10.71 -21.69
N LYS A 34 28.14 -11.45 -20.76
CA LYS A 34 29.40 -12.19 -20.92
C LYS A 34 29.20 -13.62 -21.43
N LEU A 35 27.99 -14.17 -21.40
CA LEU A 35 27.72 -15.52 -21.89
C LEU A 35 27.60 -15.53 -23.42
N PRO A 36 28.20 -16.53 -24.09
CA PRO A 36 28.06 -16.70 -25.53
C PRO A 36 26.59 -16.93 -25.94
N ALA A 37 26.18 -16.37 -27.07
CA ALA A 37 24.82 -16.51 -27.60
C ALA A 37 24.38 -17.97 -27.80
N SER A 38 25.32 -18.90 -28.00
CA SER A 38 25.04 -20.33 -28.13
C SER A 38 24.35 -20.92 -26.90
N TRP A 39 24.53 -20.36 -25.71
CA TRP A 39 23.89 -20.86 -24.50
C TRP A 39 22.36 -20.70 -24.50
N THR A 40 21.80 -19.76 -25.28
CA THR A 40 20.33 -19.61 -25.41
C THR A 40 19.70 -20.72 -26.25
N THR A 41 20.53 -21.50 -26.97
CA THR A 41 20.08 -22.60 -27.82
C THR A 41 20.10 -23.96 -27.12
N ILE A 42 20.62 -24.03 -25.88
CA ILE A 42 20.68 -25.27 -25.10
C ILE A 42 19.28 -25.58 -24.54
N PRO A 43 18.67 -26.73 -24.85
CA PRO A 43 17.36 -27.10 -24.35
C PRO A 43 17.31 -27.06 -22.82
N GLY A 44 16.32 -26.33 -22.29
CA GLY A 44 16.18 -26.13 -20.84
C GLY A 44 17.13 -25.11 -20.23
N VAL A 45 17.96 -24.37 -20.99
CA VAL A 45 18.78 -23.28 -20.44
C VAL A 45 18.16 -21.93 -20.83
N HIS A 46 17.97 -21.04 -19.86
CA HIS A 46 17.45 -19.70 -20.08
C HIS A 46 18.43 -18.64 -19.57
N ILE A 47 18.91 -17.78 -20.46
CA ILE A 47 19.77 -16.65 -20.11
C ILE A 47 18.94 -15.37 -19.99
N ARG A 48 19.22 -14.58 -18.95
CA ARG A 48 18.59 -13.26 -18.74
C ARG A 48 19.60 -12.17 -18.43
N THR A 49 19.29 -10.95 -18.87
CA THR A 49 20.21 -9.79 -18.83
C THR A 49 19.76 -8.69 -17.86
N GLN A 50 18.73 -8.93 -17.04
CA GLN A 50 18.21 -7.97 -16.05
C GLN A 50 17.97 -8.62 -14.68
N PRO A 51 18.28 -7.94 -13.56
CA PRO A 51 18.14 -8.49 -12.20
C PRO A 51 16.70 -8.39 -11.68
N ASN A 52 15.97 -9.51 -11.57
CA ASN A 52 14.62 -9.54 -10.96
C ASN A 52 14.17 -10.95 -10.47
N HIS A 53 15.10 -11.87 -10.20
CA HIS A 53 14.76 -13.29 -10.00
C HIS A 53 14.21 -13.62 -8.62
N LEU A 54 14.74 -13.05 -7.53
CA LEU A 54 14.34 -13.40 -6.16
C LEU A 54 12.86 -13.11 -5.90
N LEU A 55 12.35 -12.00 -6.42
CA LEU A 55 10.94 -11.62 -6.29
C LEU A 55 10.04 -12.59 -7.06
N LYS A 56 10.33 -12.84 -8.34
CA LYS A 56 9.51 -13.74 -9.16
C LYS A 56 9.57 -15.19 -8.66
N LEU A 57 10.73 -15.64 -8.17
CA LEU A 57 10.92 -16.96 -7.56
C LEU A 57 10.20 -17.05 -6.22
N GLY A 58 10.25 -16.02 -5.38
CA GLY A 58 9.50 -15.96 -4.12
C GLY A 58 7.99 -16.04 -4.35
N ILE A 59 7.46 -15.30 -5.34
CA ILE A 59 6.05 -15.37 -5.76
C ILE A 59 5.69 -16.78 -6.21
N ALA A 60 6.48 -17.32 -7.15
CA ALA A 60 6.22 -18.62 -7.74
C ALA A 60 6.26 -19.73 -6.69
N ASN A 61 7.27 -19.72 -5.80
CA ASN A 61 7.41 -20.69 -4.73
C ASN A 61 6.25 -20.57 -3.73
N ALA A 62 5.91 -19.36 -3.29
CA ALA A 62 4.85 -19.19 -2.29
C ALA A 62 3.45 -19.55 -2.84
N THR A 63 3.13 -19.10 -4.07
CA THR A 63 1.86 -19.47 -4.73
C THR A 63 1.79 -20.96 -5.07
N HIS A 64 2.90 -21.56 -5.50
CA HIS A 64 2.99 -22.99 -5.75
C HIS A 64 2.79 -23.80 -4.47
N THR A 65 3.51 -23.47 -3.40
CA THR A 65 3.39 -24.11 -2.08
C THR A 65 1.96 -24.03 -1.55
N ALA A 66 1.33 -22.86 -1.63
CA ALA A 66 -0.05 -22.67 -1.17
C ALA A 66 -1.12 -23.43 -1.97
N MET A 67 -0.78 -23.87 -3.19
CA MET A 67 -1.67 -24.62 -4.08
C MET A 67 -1.41 -26.12 -4.04
N VAL A 68 -0.14 -26.54 -4.04
CA VAL A 68 0.25 -27.95 -4.27
C VAL A 68 -0.31 -28.89 -3.20
N TYR A 69 -0.32 -28.47 -1.94
CA TYR A 69 -0.87 -29.28 -0.85
C TYR A 69 -2.38 -29.41 -0.94
N ALA A 70 -3.09 -28.32 -1.31
CA ALA A 70 -4.53 -28.37 -1.52
C ALA A 70 -4.91 -29.31 -2.67
N LEU A 71 -4.17 -29.27 -3.79
CA LEU A 71 -4.38 -30.20 -4.91
C LEU A 71 -4.07 -31.65 -4.54
N ALA A 72 -2.95 -31.88 -3.85
CA ALA A 72 -2.52 -33.22 -3.43
C ALA A 72 -3.53 -33.88 -2.51
N VAL A 73 -4.01 -33.16 -1.49
CA VAL A 73 -5.02 -33.68 -0.55
C VAL A 73 -6.39 -33.85 -1.23
N SER A 74 -6.74 -32.99 -2.20
CA SER A 74 -8.03 -33.04 -2.91
C SER A 74 -8.07 -34.04 -4.08
N LYS A 75 -7.03 -34.86 -4.28
CA LYS A 75 -6.93 -35.82 -5.40
C LYS A 75 -7.00 -35.15 -6.79
N ILE A 76 -6.55 -33.91 -6.91
CA ILE A 76 -6.51 -33.17 -8.19
C ILE A 76 -5.11 -33.30 -8.80
N PRO A 77 -4.96 -33.95 -9.96
CA PRO A 77 -3.64 -34.33 -10.47
C PRO A 77 -2.88 -33.19 -11.12
N THR A 78 -3.54 -32.14 -11.62
CA THR A 78 -2.88 -31.01 -12.29
C THR A 78 -3.64 -29.71 -12.04
N THR A 79 -2.99 -28.56 -12.19
CA THR A 79 -3.72 -27.28 -12.11
C THR A 79 -4.79 -27.11 -13.17
N THR A 80 -4.64 -27.75 -14.33
CA THR A 80 -5.67 -27.70 -15.39
C THR A 80 -6.97 -28.35 -14.94
N ALA A 81 -6.89 -29.33 -14.04
CA ALA A 81 -8.05 -29.99 -13.43
C ALA A 81 -8.57 -29.25 -12.17
N ALA A 82 -7.94 -28.15 -11.76
CA ALA A 82 -8.38 -27.40 -10.59
C ALA A 82 -9.64 -26.58 -10.89
N PRO A 83 -10.61 -26.49 -9.96
CA PRO A 83 -11.80 -25.69 -10.17
C PRO A 83 -11.47 -24.18 -10.18
N PRO A 84 -12.30 -23.34 -10.81
CA PRO A 84 -12.10 -21.88 -10.86
C PRO A 84 -11.89 -21.22 -9.48
N ALA A 85 -12.48 -21.79 -8.43
CA ALA A 85 -12.31 -21.35 -7.05
C ALA A 85 -10.84 -21.38 -6.61
N MET A 86 -10.05 -22.38 -7.02
CA MET A 86 -8.61 -22.45 -6.73
C MET A 86 -7.86 -21.23 -7.27
N PHE A 87 -8.22 -20.76 -8.46
CA PHE A 87 -7.58 -19.60 -9.06
C PHE A 87 -8.00 -18.30 -8.37
N THR A 88 -9.27 -18.17 -8.00
CA THR A 88 -9.78 -17.04 -7.23
C THR A 88 -9.08 -16.93 -5.88
N TYR A 89 -8.92 -18.04 -5.17
CA TYR A 89 -8.17 -18.12 -3.93
C TYR A 89 -6.71 -17.69 -4.10
N LEU A 90 -6.02 -18.19 -5.12
CA LEU A 90 -4.61 -17.85 -5.33
C LEU A 90 -4.39 -16.38 -5.68
N ASP A 91 -5.30 -15.79 -6.45
CA ASP A 91 -5.26 -14.35 -6.75
C ASP A 91 -5.45 -13.53 -5.47
N GLU A 92 -6.36 -13.95 -4.57
CA GLU A 92 -6.58 -13.27 -3.29
C GLU A 92 -5.43 -13.47 -2.31
N LEU A 93 -4.91 -14.69 -2.16
CA LEU A 93 -3.73 -14.98 -1.35
C LEU A 93 -2.51 -14.18 -1.84
N PHE A 94 -2.32 -14.12 -3.15
CA PHE A 94 -1.24 -13.32 -3.73
C PHE A 94 -1.41 -11.85 -3.37
N ARG A 95 -2.61 -11.30 -3.58
CA ARG A 95 -2.90 -9.89 -3.34
C ARG A 95 -2.79 -9.49 -1.86
N ARG A 96 -3.32 -10.32 -0.96
CA ARG A 96 -3.45 -10.00 0.48
C ARG A 96 -2.22 -10.37 1.30
N ASP A 97 -1.55 -11.47 0.97
CA ASP A 97 -0.54 -12.06 1.86
C ASP A 97 0.84 -12.13 1.22
N LEU A 98 0.93 -12.60 -0.02
CA LEU A 98 2.24 -12.80 -0.67
C LEU A 98 2.86 -11.50 -1.16
N ALA A 99 2.11 -10.66 -1.89
CA ALA A 99 2.61 -9.42 -2.45
C ALA A 99 3.13 -8.45 -1.36
N PRO A 100 2.43 -8.25 -0.22
CA PRO A 100 2.98 -7.46 0.88
C PRO A 100 4.25 -8.06 1.50
N GLY A 101 4.31 -9.37 1.69
CA GLY A 101 5.50 -10.03 2.25
C GLY A 101 6.72 -9.95 1.35
N LEU A 102 6.52 -9.94 0.03
CA LEU A 102 7.59 -9.79 -0.94
C LEU A 102 8.13 -8.36 -1.04
N GLN A 103 7.27 -7.36 -0.86
CA GLN A 103 7.69 -5.96 -0.71
C GLN A 103 8.56 -5.77 0.56
N ALA A 104 8.37 -6.62 1.57
CA ALA A 104 9.15 -6.65 2.81
C ALA A 104 10.31 -7.67 2.80
N HIS A 105 10.75 -8.15 1.62
CA HIS A 105 11.83 -9.15 1.47
C HIS A 105 11.62 -10.46 2.26
N GLY A 106 10.38 -10.93 2.40
CA GLY A 106 10.05 -12.19 3.07
C GLY A 106 9.73 -12.05 4.56
N LEU A 107 9.77 -10.82 5.11
CA LEU A 107 9.50 -10.54 6.52
C LEU A 107 8.17 -9.79 6.68
N SER A 108 7.06 -10.33 6.15
CA SER A 108 5.73 -9.67 6.27
C SER A 108 5.33 -9.40 7.72
N TYR A 109 5.83 -10.22 8.66
CA TYR A 109 5.59 -10.09 10.10
C TYR A 109 6.29 -8.89 10.75
N MET A 110 7.39 -8.39 10.18
CA MET A 110 8.06 -7.16 10.63
C MET A 110 7.22 -5.91 10.37
N ASN A 111 6.15 -6.04 9.57
CA ASN A 111 5.15 -5.01 9.44
C ASN A 111 4.15 -5.16 10.59
N PRO A 112 4.12 -4.26 11.60
CA PRO A 112 3.21 -4.31 12.76
C PRO A 112 1.71 -4.19 12.39
N LYS A 113 1.42 -4.14 11.09
CA LYS A 113 0.15 -3.76 10.49
C LYS A 113 -0.41 -4.79 9.51
N TYR A 114 0.40 -5.79 9.15
CA TYR A 114 -0.04 -6.91 8.33
C TYR A 114 -0.95 -7.83 9.15
N VAL A 115 -2.13 -8.16 8.62
CA VAL A 115 -3.02 -9.15 9.23
C VAL A 115 -3.16 -10.31 8.24
N PRO A 116 -2.73 -11.53 8.61
CA PRO A 116 -2.90 -12.72 7.79
C PRO A 116 -4.34 -12.93 7.34
N SER A 117 -4.56 -13.18 6.04
CA SER A 117 -5.89 -13.42 5.50
C SER A 117 -6.41 -14.83 5.79
N ALA A 118 -7.72 -15.04 5.64
CA ALA A 118 -8.32 -16.38 5.68
C ALA A 118 -7.74 -17.31 4.60
N GLY A 119 -7.32 -16.77 3.46
CA GLY A 119 -6.60 -17.52 2.42
C GLY A 119 -5.25 -18.00 2.92
N PHE A 120 -4.50 -17.18 3.65
CA PHE A 120 -3.23 -17.61 4.21
C PHE A 120 -3.41 -18.64 5.32
N ALA A 121 -4.43 -18.48 6.16
CA ALA A 121 -4.77 -19.48 7.16
C ALA A 121 -5.15 -20.84 6.51
N PHE A 122 -5.90 -20.80 5.40
CA PHE A 122 -6.22 -21.98 4.61
C PHE A 122 -4.98 -22.64 3.99
N ALA A 123 -4.06 -21.86 3.43
CA ALA A 123 -2.80 -22.35 2.89
C ALA A 123 -2.00 -23.13 3.95
N THR A 124 -1.81 -22.51 5.12
CA THR A 124 -1.08 -23.13 6.24
C THR A 124 -1.79 -24.38 6.76
N ALA A 125 -3.12 -24.33 6.90
CA ALA A 125 -3.90 -25.50 7.32
C ALA A 125 -3.78 -26.66 6.32
N CYS A 126 -3.70 -26.40 5.01
CA CYS A 126 -3.46 -27.42 3.98
C CYS A 126 -2.08 -28.07 4.13
N VAL A 127 -1.05 -27.30 4.47
CA VAL A 127 0.31 -27.82 4.75
C VAL A 127 0.26 -28.77 5.94
N LEU A 128 -0.34 -28.34 7.07
CA LEU A 128 -0.48 -29.17 8.26
C LEU A 128 -1.27 -30.45 7.95
N ARG A 129 -2.37 -30.33 7.18
CA ARG A 129 -3.19 -31.47 6.72
C ARG A 129 -2.40 -32.46 5.89
N PHE A 130 -1.48 -31.98 5.06
CA PHE A 130 -0.61 -32.82 4.26
C PHE A 130 0.46 -33.53 5.11
N LEU A 131 1.03 -32.83 6.09
CA LEU A 131 2.09 -33.34 6.97
C LEU A 131 1.58 -34.24 8.10
N THR A 132 0.27 -34.46 8.21
CA THR A 132 -0.33 -35.30 9.26
C THR A 132 -0.40 -36.75 8.81
N PRO A 133 0.36 -37.66 9.43
CA PRO A 133 0.45 -39.04 8.98
C PRO A 133 -0.73 -39.89 9.50
N VAL A 134 -0.99 -41.01 8.82
CA VAL A 134 -1.94 -42.03 9.27
C VAL A 134 -1.33 -43.01 10.28
N ASP A 135 0.00 -43.17 10.27
CA ASP A 135 0.78 -44.07 11.13
C ASP A 135 2.05 -43.38 11.66
N ASP A 136 2.83 -44.11 12.47
CA ASP A 136 4.09 -43.59 13.05
C ASP A 136 5.25 -43.52 12.05
N GLY A 137 5.01 -43.83 10.78
CA GLY A 137 6.00 -43.90 9.73
C GLY A 137 6.95 -45.10 9.86
N PHE A 138 7.89 -45.18 8.93
CA PHE A 138 8.93 -46.20 8.88
C PHE A 138 10.28 -45.58 8.50
N VAL A 139 11.37 -46.17 8.98
CA VAL A 139 12.73 -45.65 8.73
C VAL A 139 13.25 -46.17 7.40
N THR A 140 13.78 -45.26 6.58
CA THR A 140 14.45 -45.58 5.31
C THR A 140 15.89 -45.10 5.32
N ALA A 141 16.69 -45.48 4.32
CA ALA A 141 18.06 -44.99 4.13
C ALA A 141 18.17 -43.46 3.95
N ARG A 142 17.04 -42.77 3.81
CA ARG A 142 16.94 -41.32 3.61
C ARG A 142 16.14 -40.63 4.72
N GLY A 143 16.08 -41.24 5.90
CA GLY A 143 15.33 -40.74 7.05
C GLY A 143 13.94 -41.36 7.20
N LYS A 144 13.16 -40.82 8.14
CA LYS A 144 11.81 -41.30 8.45
C LYS A 144 10.82 -40.93 7.33
N GLN A 145 10.02 -41.90 6.91
CA GLN A 145 9.00 -41.76 5.86
C GLN A 145 7.62 -42.07 6.42
N PHE A 146 6.64 -41.29 6.01
CA PHE A 146 5.27 -41.35 6.51
C PHE A 146 4.28 -41.56 5.37
N LYS A 147 3.05 -41.94 5.73
CA LYS A 147 1.91 -41.99 4.82
C LYS A 147 0.85 -40.98 5.23
N GLY A 148 0.34 -40.23 4.26
CA GLY A 148 -0.84 -39.37 4.39
C GLY A 148 -2.04 -39.95 3.65
N LYS A 149 -3.21 -39.37 3.88
CA LYS A 149 -4.48 -39.75 3.23
C LYS A 149 -5.06 -38.57 2.46
N VAL A 150 -5.54 -38.81 1.23
CA VAL A 150 -6.31 -37.85 0.42
C VAL A 150 -7.78 -37.84 0.87
N ASP A 151 -8.50 -36.78 0.54
CA ASP A 151 -9.92 -36.66 0.86
C ASP A 151 -10.78 -37.54 -0.04
N ASP A 152 -11.90 -38.02 0.53
CA ASP A 152 -12.88 -38.86 -0.17
C ASP A 152 -13.87 -37.94 -0.92
N VAL A 153 -13.40 -37.35 -2.01
CA VAL A 153 -14.23 -36.50 -2.88
C VAL A 153 -14.94 -37.40 -3.90
N ALA A 154 -16.26 -37.25 -4.06
CA ALA A 154 -17.05 -37.98 -5.06
C ALA A 154 -16.31 -37.96 -6.41
N ALA A 155 -15.90 -39.14 -6.86
CA ALA A 155 -14.80 -39.29 -7.79
C ALA A 155 -15.06 -38.53 -9.11
N THR A 156 -14.35 -37.43 -9.32
CA THR A 156 -13.91 -37.08 -10.67
C THR A 156 -12.79 -38.07 -10.99
N VAL A 157 -13.17 -39.28 -11.39
CA VAL A 157 -12.22 -40.22 -11.99
C VAL A 157 -11.69 -39.52 -13.23
N VAL A 158 -10.46 -39.00 -13.14
CA VAL A 158 -9.76 -38.52 -14.32
C VAL A 158 -9.49 -39.76 -15.17
N VAL A 159 -10.28 -39.90 -16.24
CA VAL A 159 -10.13 -40.98 -17.23
C VAL A 159 -8.69 -40.92 -17.75
N GLY A 160 -7.87 -41.91 -17.38
CA GLY A 160 -6.47 -42.04 -17.82
C GLY A 160 -5.37 -41.70 -16.81
N ALA A 161 -5.68 -41.38 -15.54
CA ALA A 161 -4.65 -41.25 -14.50
C ALA A 161 -4.15 -42.63 -14.04
N PRO A 162 -2.83 -42.85 -13.88
CA PRO A 162 -2.29 -44.13 -13.42
C PRO A 162 -2.65 -44.39 -11.95
N ASP A 163 -2.94 -45.65 -11.61
CA ASP A 163 -3.30 -46.10 -10.24
C ASP A 163 -2.28 -45.69 -9.16
N LYS A 164 -1.01 -45.55 -9.58
CA LYS A 164 0.14 -45.12 -8.77
C LYS A 164 0.94 -44.07 -9.52
N TRP A 165 1.45 -43.09 -8.79
CA TRP A 165 2.24 -41.98 -9.30
C TRP A 165 3.47 -41.75 -8.44
N GLN A 166 4.68 -41.91 -9.00
CA GLN A 166 5.91 -41.53 -8.32
C GLN A 166 6.24 -40.07 -8.60
N TYR A 167 6.40 -39.28 -7.53
CA TYR A 167 6.62 -37.83 -7.65
C TYR A 167 7.96 -37.36 -7.09
N ALA A 168 8.65 -38.20 -6.30
CA ALA A 168 10.02 -37.98 -5.89
C ALA A 168 10.73 -39.33 -5.72
N THR A 169 12.05 -39.33 -5.69
CA THR A 169 12.82 -40.57 -5.55
C THR A 169 12.50 -41.28 -4.23
N GLY A 170 11.66 -42.32 -4.31
CA GLY A 170 11.19 -43.11 -3.16
C GLY A 170 9.87 -42.64 -2.53
N LEU A 171 9.15 -41.69 -3.13
CA LEU A 171 7.80 -41.27 -2.70
C LEU A 171 6.78 -41.53 -3.81
N GLU A 172 5.68 -42.18 -3.42
CA GLU A 172 4.57 -42.55 -4.31
C GLU A 172 3.24 -41.99 -3.78
N ALA A 173 2.34 -41.62 -4.68
CA ALA A 173 0.91 -41.44 -4.42
C ALA A 173 0.15 -42.61 -5.04
N ASN A 174 -0.75 -43.22 -4.28
CA ASN A 174 -1.63 -44.31 -4.71
C ASN A 174 -3.08 -43.82 -4.70
N PHE A 175 -3.61 -43.53 -5.88
CA PHE A 175 -4.94 -42.93 -6.03
C PHE A 175 -6.08 -43.94 -5.82
N CYS A 176 -5.83 -45.24 -5.97
CA CYS A 176 -6.79 -46.29 -5.67
C CYS A 176 -7.00 -46.46 -4.15
N ARG A 177 -5.91 -46.37 -3.38
CA ARG A 177 -5.94 -46.45 -1.90
C ARG A 177 -6.20 -45.10 -1.24
N GLY A 178 -6.04 -44.00 -1.97
CA GLY A 178 -6.14 -42.65 -1.43
C GLY A 178 -5.02 -42.31 -0.45
N GLU A 179 -3.82 -42.85 -0.68
CA GLU A 179 -2.66 -42.68 0.19
C GLU A 179 -1.50 -42.02 -0.58
N TYR A 180 -0.63 -41.30 0.12
CA TYR A 180 0.64 -40.81 -0.43
C TYR A 180 1.74 -40.91 0.61
N ASP A 181 2.96 -41.19 0.16
CA ASP A 181 4.14 -41.13 1.02
C ASP A 181 4.61 -39.69 1.18
N PHE A 182 5.21 -39.29 2.29
CA PHE A 182 5.91 -38.01 2.43
C PHE A 182 7.04 -38.09 3.47
N ARG A 183 7.87 -37.04 3.54
CA ARG A 183 8.93 -36.85 4.54
C ARG A 183 8.98 -35.41 5.00
N ASP A 184 9.34 -35.21 6.25
CA ASP A 184 9.58 -33.90 6.82
C ASP A 184 10.62 -34.01 7.96
N GLY A 185 11.78 -33.39 7.78
CA GLY A 185 12.95 -33.59 8.64
C GLY A 185 13.53 -35.02 8.62
N GLU A 186 14.72 -35.22 9.18
CA GLU A 186 15.33 -36.57 9.26
C GLU A 186 14.62 -37.46 10.29
N ARG A 187 14.17 -36.86 11.41
CA ARG A 187 13.53 -37.54 12.55
C ARG A 187 12.01 -37.59 12.46
N GLY A 188 11.38 -36.71 11.66
CA GLY A 188 9.93 -36.66 11.54
C GLY A 188 9.21 -36.04 12.73
N ASP A 189 9.84 -35.10 13.42
CA ASP A 189 9.34 -34.53 14.67
C ASP A 189 7.97 -33.85 14.50
N VAL A 190 7.81 -33.01 13.45
CA VAL A 190 6.55 -32.32 13.15
C VAL A 190 5.42 -33.30 12.79
N PRO A 191 5.59 -34.27 11.85
CA PRO A 191 4.57 -35.27 11.58
C PRO A 191 4.15 -36.09 12.81
N LEU A 192 5.10 -36.47 13.67
CA LEU A 192 4.80 -37.22 14.89
C LEU A 192 4.01 -36.37 15.89
N LEU A 193 4.37 -35.11 16.06
CA LEU A 193 3.66 -34.17 16.94
C LEU A 193 2.23 -33.90 16.44
N LEU A 194 2.05 -33.69 15.13
CA LEU A 194 0.74 -33.55 14.50
C LEU A 194 -0.13 -34.79 14.71
N ARG A 195 0.45 -35.99 14.56
CA ARG A 195 -0.24 -37.26 14.80
C ARG A 195 -0.64 -37.42 16.26
N GLN A 196 0.30 -37.23 17.17
CA GLN A 196 0.08 -37.35 18.61
C GLN A 196 -1.06 -36.42 19.04
N THR A 197 -0.97 -35.14 18.69
CA THR A 197 -2.00 -34.16 19.04
C THR A 197 -3.35 -34.55 18.44
N ARG A 198 -3.38 -35.01 17.18
CA ARG A 198 -4.62 -35.50 16.54
C ARG A 198 -5.25 -36.66 17.30
N VAL A 199 -4.45 -37.61 17.80
CA VAL A 199 -4.93 -38.76 18.59
C VAL A 199 -5.46 -38.30 19.94
N GLU A 200 -4.76 -37.38 20.61
CA GLU A 200 -5.16 -36.82 21.91
C GLU A 200 -6.46 -36.04 21.82
N VAL A 201 -6.56 -35.08 20.89
CA VAL A 201 -7.74 -34.21 20.75
C VAL A 201 -9.00 -34.95 20.28
N ALA A 202 -8.85 -36.11 19.63
CA ALA A 202 -9.99 -36.94 19.22
C ALA A 202 -10.82 -37.48 20.40
N SER A 203 -10.27 -37.43 21.62
CA SER A 203 -10.92 -37.86 22.86
C SER A 203 -11.33 -36.70 23.78
N MET A 204 -11.04 -35.45 23.40
CA MET A 204 -11.30 -34.25 24.19
C MET A 204 -12.63 -33.57 23.85
N PRO A 205 -13.21 -32.78 24.78
CA PRO A 205 -14.31 -31.86 24.48
C PRO A 205 -13.95 -30.84 23.38
N PRO A 206 -14.91 -30.33 22.57
CA PRO A 206 -14.62 -29.47 21.42
C PRO A 206 -13.82 -28.20 21.73
N ALA A 207 -14.10 -27.56 22.87
CA ALA A 207 -13.39 -26.36 23.32
C ALA A 207 -11.94 -26.65 23.72
N GLU A 208 -11.71 -27.72 24.49
CA GLU A 208 -10.38 -28.16 24.89
C GLU A 208 -9.55 -28.63 23.69
N ALA A 209 -10.17 -29.39 22.78
CA ALA A 209 -9.57 -29.80 21.51
C ALA A 209 -9.16 -28.60 20.65
N GLN A 210 -9.97 -27.52 20.62
CA GLN A 210 -9.64 -26.29 19.93
C GLN A 210 -8.40 -25.63 20.56
N THR A 211 -8.39 -25.48 21.88
CA THR A 211 -7.27 -24.85 22.59
C THR A 211 -5.97 -25.65 22.46
N ALA A 212 -6.04 -26.98 22.53
CA ALA A 212 -4.89 -27.86 22.32
C ALA A 212 -4.34 -27.75 20.89
N THR A 213 -5.23 -27.73 19.88
CA THR A 213 -4.83 -27.58 18.48
C THR A 213 -4.24 -26.19 18.19
N ALA A 214 -4.84 -25.12 18.73
CA ALA A 214 -4.31 -23.77 18.61
C ALA A 214 -2.92 -23.65 19.26
N THR A 215 -2.72 -24.29 20.40
CA THR A 215 -1.42 -24.33 21.08
C THR A 215 -0.37 -25.07 20.25
N LEU A 216 -0.72 -26.22 19.66
CA LEU A 216 0.14 -26.92 18.71
C LEU A 216 0.54 -26.02 17.54
N VAL A 217 -0.42 -25.37 16.89
CA VAL A 217 -0.15 -24.50 15.74
C VAL A 217 0.77 -23.35 16.14
N ARG A 218 0.55 -22.74 17.32
CA ARG A 218 1.46 -21.71 17.84
C ARG A 218 2.88 -22.23 18.05
N THR A 219 3.05 -23.40 18.66
CA THR A 219 4.38 -24.02 18.83
C THR A 219 5.06 -24.23 17.49
N LEU A 220 4.34 -24.79 16.51
CA LEU A 220 4.89 -25.03 15.17
C LEU A 220 5.26 -23.74 14.44
N LEU A 221 4.49 -22.66 14.62
CA LEU A 221 4.78 -21.36 14.02
C LEU A 221 5.94 -20.63 14.72
N GLN A 222 6.10 -20.80 16.04
CA GLN A 222 7.22 -20.25 16.81
C GLN A 222 8.56 -20.86 16.40
N ASP A 223 8.59 -22.15 16.05
CA ASP A 223 9.81 -22.82 15.61
C ASP A 223 10.25 -22.45 14.16
N LEU A 224 9.37 -21.83 13.37
CA LEU A 224 9.61 -21.49 11.97
C LEU A 224 10.19 -20.09 11.74
N ASP A 225 9.87 -19.14 12.61
CA ASP A 225 10.35 -17.75 12.54
C ASP A 225 11.10 -17.44 13.82
N GLY A 226 12.31 -16.87 13.74
CA GLY A 226 13.14 -16.46 14.89
C GLY A 226 12.53 -15.32 15.73
N HIS A 227 11.31 -15.53 16.22
CA HIS A 227 10.43 -14.60 16.89
C HIS A 227 10.49 -14.87 18.40
N GLU A 228 11.10 -13.96 19.15
CA GLU A 228 11.18 -14.08 20.61
C GLU A 228 9.89 -13.62 21.33
N ASP A 229 9.01 -12.84 20.70
CA ASP A 229 7.88 -12.25 21.42
C ASP A 229 6.52 -12.89 21.08
N GLY A 230 6.14 -13.94 21.81
CA GLY A 230 4.80 -14.56 21.74
C GLY A 230 3.62 -13.67 22.18
N MET A 231 3.67 -12.34 21.95
CA MET A 231 2.74 -11.33 22.47
C MET A 231 1.90 -10.64 21.38
N ASP A 232 2.13 -10.92 20.10
CA ASP A 232 1.36 -10.31 19.01
C ASP A 232 0.01 -11.01 18.76
N GLU A 233 -1.08 -10.34 19.14
CA GLU A 233 -2.45 -10.82 19.01
C GLU A 233 -2.82 -11.23 17.57
N ARG A 234 -2.20 -10.65 16.54
CA ARG A 234 -2.46 -10.97 15.14
C ARG A 234 -2.01 -12.39 14.81
N TRP A 235 -0.86 -12.80 15.31
CA TRP A 235 -0.30 -14.13 15.09
C TRP A 235 -1.00 -15.18 15.95
N HIS A 236 -1.50 -14.80 17.13
CA HIS A 236 -2.44 -15.62 17.90
C HIS A 236 -3.74 -15.86 17.15
N THR A 237 -4.37 -14.80 16.66
CA THR A 237 -5.60 -14.89 15.85
C THR A 237 -5.38 -15.71 14.58
N PHE A 238 -4.24 -15.55 13.91
CA PHE A 238 -3.88 -16.36 12.76
C PHE A 238 -3.73 -17.84 13.12
N ALA A 239 -3.01 -18.15 14.20
CA ALA A 239 -2.85 -19.53 14.66
C ALA A 239 -4.20 -20.16 15.04
N ASP A 240 -5.09 -19.40 15.67
CA ASP A 240 -6.45 -19.85 15.98
C ASP A 240 -7.25 -20.14 14.70
N ASN A 241 -7.20 -19.24 13.71
CA ASN A 241 -7.84 -19.45 12.41
C ASN A 241 -7.30 -20.69 11.67
N VAL A 242 -5.98 -20.89 11.68
CA VAL A 242 -5.33 -22.09 11.13
C VAL A 242 -5.81 -23.34 11.87
N ALA A 243 -5.89 -23.30 13.19
CA ALA A 243 -6.34 -24.42 14.01
C ALA A 243 -7.80 -24.78 13.75
N VAL A 244 -8.68 -23.79 13.60
CA VAL A 244 -10.09 -24.00 13.21
C VAL A 244 -10.14 -24.73 11.86
N LEU A 245 -9.46 -24.23 10.83
CA LEU A 245 -9.47 -24.84 9.50
C LEU A 245 -8.84 -26.24 9.49
N TYR A 246 -7.71 -26.42 10.18
CA TYR A 246 -7.01 -27.69 10.28
C TYR A 246 -7.88 -28.78 10.95
N ARG A 247 -8.63 -28.44 12.00
CA ARG A 247 -9.57 -29.38 12.65
C ARG A 247 -10.70 -29.81 11.72
N ARG A 248 -11.26 -28.88 10.92
CA ARG A 248 -12.32 -29.18 9.96
C ARG A 248 -11.92 -30.29 8.98
N PHE A 249 -10.64 -30.38 8.61
CA PHE A 249 -10.13 -31.43 7.73
C PHE A 249 -10.05 -32.82 8.37
N PHE A 250 -10.15 -32.92 9.69
CA PHE A 250 -9.95 -34.18 10.41
C PHE A 250 -11.13 -34.66 11.24
N THR A 251 -12.00 -33.79 11.83
CA THR A 251 -13.36 -34.11 12.37
C THR A 251 -14.04 -33.02 13.24
N TYR A 252 -15.40 -33.04 13.23
CA TYR A 252 -16.51 -32.55 14.12
C TYR A 252 -16.78 -31.06 14.42
N VAL A 253 -18.01 -30.62 14.09
CA VAL A 253 -18.73 -29.46 14.65
C VAL A 253 -19.99 -29.98 15.36
N GLU A 254 -20.19 -29.66 16.65
CA GLU A 254 -21.52 -29.61 17.25
C GLU A 254 -22.01 -28.17 17.10
N GLU A 255 -23.08 -27.95 16.33
CA GLU A 255 -23.90 -26.75 16.48
C GLU A 255 -24.93 -27.00 17.60
N VAL A 256 -25.01 -26.04 18.50
CA VAL A 256 -25.92 -26.03 19.65
C VAL A 256 -27.38 -26.11 19.17
N ALA A 257 -28.05 -27.24 19.41
CA ALA A 257 -29.50 -27.35 19.35
C ALA A 257 -30.08 -27.59 20.74
N THR A 258 -31.03 -26.73 21.12
CA THR A 258 -31.79 -26.73 22.37
C THR A 258 -32.54 -28.06 22.62
N PRO A 259 -32.87 -28.37 23.89
CA PRO A 259 -33.10 -29.74 24.33
C PRO A 259 -34.52 -30.20 24.03
N GLU A 260 -34.65 -31.18 23.13
CA GLU A 260 -35.59 -32.29 23.26
C GLU A 260 -35.22 -33.35 22.19
N VAL A 261 -35.17 -34.63 22.62
CA VAL A 261 -34.92 -35.87 21.87
C VAL A 261 -33.50 -36.47 21.94
N CYS A 262 -33.46 -37.70 22.45
CA CYS A 262 -32.34 -38.64 22.57
C CYS A 262 -32.10 -39.36 21.23
N PHE A 263 -30.86 -39.47 20.70
CA PHE A 263 -30.33 -40.60 19.90
C PHE A 263 -28.87 -40.35 19.44
N ALA A 264 -28.02 -41.39 19.54
CA ALA A 264 -26.72 -41.64 18.89
C ALA A 264 -25.80 -40.44 18.56
N CYS A 265 -24.60 -40.44 19.17
CA CYS A 265 -23.45 -39.59 18.82
C CYS A 265 -23.14 -39.61 17.30
N HIS A 266 -23.76 -38.69 16.55
CA HIS A 266 -23.50 -38.49 15.13
C HIS A 266 -22.26 -37.63 14.99
N ARG A 267 -21.23 -38.35 14.57
CA ARG A 267 -19.94 -37.84 14.27
C ARG A 267 -19.99 -37.35 12.80
N ASP A 268 -20.10 -36.03 12.56
CA ASP A 268 -19.90 -35.37 11.25
C ASP A 268 -18.56 -35.72 10.54
N PRO A 269 -18.60 -36.21 9.29
CA PRO A 269 -17.39 -36.57 8.56
C PRO A 269 -16.45 -35.36 8.36
N PRO A 270 -15.13 -35.58 8.25
CA PRO A 270 -14.18 -34.52 7.94
C PRO A 270 -14.59 -33.77 6.66
N THR A 271 -14.46 -32.44 6.67
CA THR A 271 -14.76 -31.63 5.50
C THR A 271 -13.59 -31.71 4.51
N PRO A 272 -13.81 -32.08 3.24
CA PRO A 272 -12.76 -32.06 2.24
C PRO A 272 -12.14 -30.66 2.06
N VAL A 273 -10.83 -30.61 1.86
CA VAL A 273 -10.07 -29.37 1.61
C VAL A 273 -10.68 -28.56 0.48
N LEU A 274 -11.09 -29.24 -0.61
CA LEU A 274 -11.72 -28.59 -1.74
C LEU A 274 -13.07 -27.93 -1.39
N GLN A 275 -13.84 -28.54 -0.49
CA GLN A 275 -15.11 -27.97 -0.05
C GLN A 275 -14.89 -26.72 0.81
N VAL A 276 -13.93 -26.75 1.75
CA VAL A 276 -13.57 -25.57 2.53
C VAL A 276 -13.07 -24.42 1.64
N LEU A 277 -12.28 -24.74 0.61
CA LEU A 277 -11.85 -23.76 -0.39
C LEU A 277 -13.05 -23.14 -1.13
N LEU A 278 -13.99 -23.97 -1.58
CA LEU A 278 -15.20 -23.51 -2.26
C LEU A 278 -16.01 -22.60 -1.33
N GLU A 279 -16.21 -22.97 -0.08
CA GLU A 279 -16.89 -22.12 0.92
C GLU A 279 -16.21 -20.77 1.10
N LEU A 280 -14.87 -20.75 1.27
CA LEU A 280 -14.12 -19.51 1.43
C LEU A 280 -14.24 -18.59 0.21
N VAL A 281 -14.14 -19.16 -0.99
CA VAL A 281 -14.32 -18.40 -2.23
C VAL A 281 -15.76 -17.93 -2.38
N THR A 282 -16.73 -18.80 -2.12
CA THR A 282 -18.16 -18.46 -2.16
C THR A 282 -18.45 -17.34 -1.17
N GLN A 283 -17.98 -17.39 0.08
CA GLN A 283 -18.14 -16.32 1.05
C GLN A 283 -17.56 -14.99 0.55
N ALA A 284 -16.41 -15.01 -0.13
CA ALA A 284 -15.79 -13.82 -0.68
C ALA A 284 -16.49 -13.27 -1.95
N THR A 285 -17.20 -14.12 -2.69
CA THR A 285 -17.85 -13.76 -3.98
C THR A 285 -19.37 -13.69 -3.92
N THR A 286 -19.99 -14.09 -2.81
CA THR A 286 -21.44 -13.98 -2.62
C THR A 286 -21.77 -12.52 -2.31
N GLY A 287 -22.91 -12.05 -2.83
CA GLY A 287 -23.42 -10.74 -2.49
C GLY A 287 -23.64 -10.60 -0.99
N LEU A 288 -23.30 -9.45 -0.44
CA LEU A 288 -23.67 -9.08 0.92
C LEU A 288 -25.20 -9.14 1.05
N ALA A 289 -25.66 -9.72 2.16
CA ALA A 289 -27.05 -10.19 2.29
C ALA A 289 -28.10 -9.09 2.13
N ASP A 290 -27.81 -7.90 2.67
CA ASP A 290 -28.71 -6.75 2.68
C ASP A 290 -27.93 -5.42 2.77
N GLU A 291 -28.66 -4.31 2.80
CA GLU A 291 -28.09 -2.97 2.93
C GLU A 291 -27.30 -2.77 4.24
N ALA A 292 -27.71 -3.39 5.34
CA ALA A 292 -27.00 -3.26 6.62
C ALA A 292 -25.63 -3.94 6.56
N ALA A 293 -25.56 -5.14 5.97
CA ALA A 293 -24.31 -5.84 5.70
C ALA A 293 -23.39 -5.04 4.76
N ILE A 294 -23.96 -4.37 3.75
CA ILE A 294 -23.22 -3.46 2.86
C ILE A 294 -22.64 -2.28 3.63
N ILE A 295 -23.44 -1.57 4.42
CA ILE A 295 -23.00 -0.40 5.20
C ILE A 295 -21.89 -0.81 6.17
N GLN A 296 -22.08 -1.93 6.90
CA GLN A 296 -21.09 -2.44 7.84
C GLN A 296 -19.79 -2.81 7.13
N HIS A 297 -19.86 -3.48 5.97
CA HIS A 297 -18.66 -3.88 5.23
C HIS A 297 -17.94 -2.70 4.58
N VAL A 298 -18.66 -1.68 4.10
CA VAL A 298 -18.06 -0.41 3.65
C VAL A 298 -17.30 0.24 4.78
N ALA A 299 -17.88 0.31 5.98
CA ALA A 299 -17.20 0.86 7.15
C ALA A 299 -15.93 0.06 7.48
N TYR A 300 -16.04 -1.26 7.56
CA TYR A 300 -14.90 -2.16 7.79
C TYR A 300 -13.79 -1.98 6.74
N ALA A 301 -14.13 -1.96 5.46
CA ALA A 301 -13.17 -1.85 4.38
C ALA A 301 -12.45 -0.49 4.40
N VAL A 302 -13.22 0.60 4.57
CA VAL A 302 -12.65 1.95 4.67
C VAL A 302 -11.79 2.09 5.92
N ASP A 303 -12.20 1.56 7.06
CA ASP A 303 -11.43 1.71 8.30
C ASP A 303 -10.16 0.87 8.33
N ASN A 304 -10.12 -0.24 7.58
CA ASN A 304 -8.97 -1.14 7.54
C ASN A 304 -8.04 -0.96 6.34
N ALA A 305 -8.42 -0.13 5.37
CA ALA A 305 -7.59 0.12 4.21
C ALA A 305 -6.33 0.93 4.55
N TRP A 306 -5.18 0.37 4.19
CA TRP A 306 -3.89 1.03 4.22
C TRP A 306 -3.75 2.00 3.05
N VAL A 307 -3.55 3.29 3.33
CA VAL A 307 -3.55 4.37 2.33
C VAL A 307 -2.15 4.67 1.81
N ILE A 308 -2.06 5.19 0.59
CA ILE A 308 -0.88 5.89 0.10
C ILE A 308 -1.17 7.38 0.15
N ASP A 309 -0.41 8.11 0.97
CA ASP A 309 -0.54 9.55 1.02
C ASP A 309 0.28 10.18 -0.10
N VAL A 310 -0.39 10.38 -1.23
CA VAL A 310 0.25 10.73 -2.50
C VAL A 310 0.91 12.11 -2.50
N HIS A 311 0.70 12.94 -1.47
CA HIS A 311 1.33 14.26 -1.36
C HIS A 311 1.33 14.82 0.07
N THR A 312 2.52 15.13 0.58
CA THR A 312 2.75 15.72 1.91
C THR A 312 3.93 16.71 1.87
N HIS A 313 4.07 17.49 2.95
CA HIS A 313 5.23 18.32 3.26
C HIS A 313 6.04 17.76 4.45
N LEU A 314 5.96 16.44 4.67
CA LEU A 314 6.65 15.78 5.76
C LEU A 314 8.08 15.42 5.35
N PHE A 315 8.96 15.35 6.36
CA PHE A 315 10.31 14.86 6.23
C PHE A 315 10.60 13.83 7.34
N PRO A 316 11.51 12.87 7.11
CA PRO A 316 11.86 11.88 8.11
C PRO A 316 12.71 12.50 9.24
N PRO A 317 12.84 11.84 10.40
CA PRO A 317 13.60 12.37 11.54
C PRO A 317 15.05 12.75 11.26
N SER A 318 15.67 12.16 10.24
CA SER A 318 17.03 12.48 9.82
C SER A 318 17.19 13.88 9.20
N HIS A 319 16.10 14.53 8.79
CA HIS A 319 16.12 15.86 8.18
C HIS A 319 15.96 17.00 9.21
N GLY A 320 16.24 16.71 10.48
CA GLY A 320 16.36 17.73 11.53
C GLY A 320 15.13 18.61 11.66
N SER A 321 15.33 19.92 11.51
CA SER A 321 14.29 20.95 11.65
C SER A 321 13.22 20.91 10.56
N LEU A 322 13.44 20.21 9.44
CA LEU A 322 12.43 20.05 8.39
C LEU A 322 11.31 19.09 8.82
N MET A 323 11.57 18.20 9.79
CA MET A 323 10.55 17.35 10.38
C MET A 323 9.79 18.12 11.47
N LEU A 324 8.59 18.61 11.14
CA LEU A 324 7.67 19.19 12.12
C LEU A 324 6.78 18.09 12.73
N TRP A 325 6.66 18.09 14.05
CA TRP A 325 5.85 17.14 14.82
C TRP A 325 5.52 17.70 16.20
N GLY A 326 4.51 17.14 16.88
CA GLY A 326 4.14 17.51 18.23
C GLY A 326 3.12 18.65 18.37
N ILE A 327 2.62 18.83 19.59
CA ILE A 327 1.47 19.72 19.88
C ILE A 327 1.72 21.19 19.52
N ASP A 328 2.90 21.73 19.79
CA ASP A 328 3.19 23.12 19.48
C ASP A 328 3.19 23.35 17.96
N ALA A 329 3.78 22.42 17.19
CA ALA A 329 3.75 22.49 15.73
C ALA A 329 2.32 22.34 15.17
N LEU A 330 1.49 21.47 15.76
CA LEU A 330 0.08 21.35 15.41
C LEU A 330 -0.67 22.67 15.64
N LEU A 331 -0.49 23.30 16.81
CA LEU A 331 -1.16 24.55 17.18
C LEU A 331 -0.67 25.73 16.33
N THR A 332 0.61 25.79 16.00
CA THR A 332 1.17 26.85 15.14
C THR A 332 1.10 26.52 13.64
N TYR A 333 0.31 25.52 13.25
CA TYR A 333 0.05 25.26 11.84
C TYR A 333 -0.65 26.47 11.23
N HIS A 334 -0.22 26.88 10.03
CA HIS A 334 -0.65 28.13 9.39
C HIS A 334 -2.17 28.32 9.24
N TYR A 335 -2.98 27.25 9.24
CA TYR A 335 -4.45 27.37 9.26
C TYR A 335 -4.96 27.96 10.58
N LEU A 336 -4.42 27.48 11.71
CA LEU A 336 -4.75 27.97 13.04
C LEU A 336 -4.15 29.35 13.30
N VAL A 337 -2.99 29.64 12.70
CA VAL A 337 -2.42 31.00 12.72
C VAL A 337 -3.35 31.99 12.01
N ALA A 338 -3.88 31.63 10.83
CA ALA A 338 -4.86 32.46 10.11
C ALA A 338 -6.14 32.68 10.94
N GLU A 339 -6.70 31.60 11.51
CA GLU A 339 -7.90 31.65 12.33
C GLU A 339 -7.71 32.48 13.61
N TYR A 340 -6.56 32.34 14.27
CA TYR A 340 -6.18 33.14 15.42
C TYR A 340 -6.08 34.62 15.06
N LEU A 341 -5.26 34.98 14.06
CA LEU A 341 -5.03 36.37 13.67
C LEU A 341 -6.26 37.07 13.08
N MET A 342 -7.26 36.31 12.63
CA MET A 342 -8.55 36.86 12.21
C MET A 342 -9.31 37.53 13.36
N THR A 343 -9.15 37.04 14.60
CA THR A 343 -9.99 37.44 15.74
C THR A 343 -9.21 37.86 16.98
N ALA A 344 -7.92 37.59 17.04
CA ALA A 344 -7.06 37.98 18.15
C ALA A 344 -6.72 39.48 18.09
N PRO A 345 -6.65 40.18 19.24
CA PRO A 345 -6.23 41.57 19.30
C PRO A 345 -4.70 41.72 19.22
N VAL A 346 -4.06 41.02 18.29
CA VAL A 346 -2.60 40.98 18.12
C VAL A 346 -2.26 41.25 16.65
N MET A 347 -1.32 42.15 16.42
CA MET A 347 -0.82 42.42 15.07
C MET A 347 0.00 41.22 14.56
N PRO A 348 -0.17 40.79 13.29
CA PRO A 348 0.59 39.69 12.72
C PRO A 348 2.11 39.81 12.94
N GLU A 349 2.66 41.01 12.75
CA GLU A 349 4.09 41.27 12.91
C GLU A 349 4.56 40.98 14.33
N MET A 350 3.76 41.37 15.34
CA MET A 350 4.06 41.09 16.74
C MET A 350 4.00 39.59 17.03
N PHE A 351 2.96 38.91 16.54
CA PHE A 351 2.80 37.46 16.72
C PHE A 351 3.98 36.68 16.14
N MET A 352 4.48 37.07 14.96
CA MET A 352 5.61 36.39 14.30
C MET A 352 6.93 36.53 15.05
N THR A 353 7.07 37.49 15.98
CA THR A 353 8.27 37.59 16.84
C THR A 353 8.27 36.65 18.05
N TRP A 354 7.12 36.02 18.35
CA TRP A 354 6.99 35.14 19.51
C TRP A 354 7.68 33.80 19.26
N SER A 355 8.13 33.15 20.33
CA SER A 355 8.56 31.75 20.26
C SER A 355 7.37 30.84 19.90
N THR A 356 7.65 29.69 19.29
CA THR A 356 6.62 28.70 18.91
C THR A 356 5.76 28.29 20.11
N ALA A 357 6.36 28.05 21.28
CA ALA A 357 5.63 27.73 22.50
C ALA A 357 4.64 28.84 22.91
N ARG A 358 5.06 30.11 22.83
CA ARG A 358 4.19 31.26 23.13
C ARG A 358 3.08 31.42 22.10
N GLN A 359 3.36 31.18 20.82
CA GLN A 359 2.34 31.16 19.78
C GLN A 359 1.32 30.04 20.04
N ALA A 360 1.78 28.84 20.36
CA ALA A 360 0.92 27.70 20.70
C ALA A 360 0.05 27.98 21.93
N ASP A 361 0.60 28.58 22.99
CA ASP A 361 -0.17 28.99 24.17
C ASP A 361 -1.29 29.98 23.81
N ALA A 362 -0.96 31.00 23.02
CA ALA A 362 -1.92 32.01 22.60
C ALA A 362 -3.03 31.44 21.71
N ILE A 363 -2.68 30.54 20.79
CA ILE A 363 -3.64 29.85 19.93
C ILE A 363 -4.53 28.91 20.75
N TRP A 364 -3.95 28.11 21.65
CA TRP A 364 -4.69 27.21 22.52
C TRP A 364 -5.71 27.98 23.37
N GLN A 365 -5.25 29.03 24.05
CA GLN A 365 -6.13 29.86 24.87
C GLN A 365 -7.27 30.45 24.03
N HIS A 366 -6.95 31.09 22.89
CA HIS A 366 -7.94 31.86 22.14
C HIS A 366 -8.91 31.01 21.30
N LEU A 367 -8.44 29.90 20.71
CA LEU A 367 -9.25 29.05 19.82
C LEU A 367 -9.87 27.82 20.49
N PHE A 368 -9.31 27.34 21.62
CA PHE A 368 -9.78 26.12 22.29
C PHE A 368 -10.36 26.36 23.69
N ILE A 369 -9.95 27.42 24.39
CA ILE A 369 -10.46 27.75 25.74
C ILE A 369 -11.52 28.84 25.67
N ASP A 370 -11.16 29.98 25.10
CA ASP A 370 -12.04 31.17 25.01
C ASP A 370 -13.17 30.96 24.00
N ARG A 371 -12.98 29.99 23.09
CA ARG A 371 -13.94 29.59 22.05
C ARG A 371 -14.02 28.07 21.99
N SER A 372 -15.17 27.57 21.56
CA SER A 372 -15.30 26.15 21.24
C SER A 372 -14.49 25.85 19.96
N PRO A 373 -13.65 24.80 19.95
CA PRO A 373 -12.76 24.47 18.83
C PRO A 373 -13.52 23.82 17.65
N LEU A 374 -14.45 24.55 17.02
CA LEU A 374 -15.38 23.99 16.02
C LEU A 374 -14.80 23.90 14.60
N SER A 375 -13.77 24.67 14.27
CA SER A 375 -13.17 24.64 12.93
C SER A 375 -12.51 23.30 12.65
N GLU A 376 -12.42 22.91 11.37
CA GLU A 376 -11.77 21.65 10.95
C GLU A 376 -10.31 21.57 11.42
N GLY A 377 -9.59 22.70 11.44
CA GLY A 377 -8.23 22.77 11.96
C GLY A 377 -8.16 22.47 13.47
N CYS A 378 -9.07 23.06 14.26
CA CYS A 378 -9.11 22.85 15.70
C CYS A 378 -9.61 21.44 16.05
N GLN A 379 -10.67 20.97 15.40
CA GLN A 379 -11.17 19.59 15.53
C GLN A 379 -10.05 18.58 15.19
N GLY A 380 -9.24 18.87 14.17
CA GLY A 380 -8.09 18.04 13.82
C GLY A 380 -7.10 17.85 14.97
N VAL A 381 -6.77 18.91 15.71
CA VAL A 381 -5.91 18.80 16.90
C VAL A 381 -6.55 17.93 17.97
N ILE A 382 -7.84 18.13 18.26
CA ILE A 382 -8.58 17.35 19.27
C ILE A 382 -8.65 15.86 18.89
N THR A 383 -8.99 15.55 17.64
CA THR A 383 -9.03 14.18 17.11
C THR A 383 -7.66 13.51 17.19
N THR A 384 -6.59 14.20 16.79
CA THR A 384 -5.23 13.66 16.90
C THR A 384 -4.89 13.31 18.34
N LEU A 385 -5.14 14.20 19.31
CA LEU A 385 -4.86 13.96 20.72
C LEU A 385 -5.70 12.81 21.29
N HIS A 386 -6.98 12.74 20.94
CA HIS A 386 -7.87 11.66 21.35
C HIS A 386 -7.35 10.29 20.87
N LEU A 387 -7.00 10.19 19.58
CA LEU A 387 -6.53 8.94 18.97
C LEU A 387 -5.11 8.55 19.43
N LEU A 388 -4.32 9.49 19.93
CA LEU A 388 -3.05 9.23 20.62
C LEU A 388 -3.24 8.78 22.08
N GLY A 389 -4.47 8.67 22.57
CA GLY A 389 -4.79 8.21 23.92
C GLY A 389 -4.79 9.32 24.99
N LEU A 390 -4.80 10.60 24.59
CA LEU A 390 -4.69 11.75 25.51
C LEU A 390 -6.05 12.35 25.90
N SER A 391 -7.12 11.56 25.82
CA SER A 391 -8.50 12.02 26.04
C SER A 391 -8.70 12.67 27.41
N GLU A 392 -8.08 12.16 28.47
CA GLU A 392 -8.18 12.72 29.81
C GLU A 392 -7.54 14.12 29.90
N LEU A 393 -6.37 14.30 29.26
CA LEU A 393 -5.69 15.60 29.21
C LEU A 393 -6.46 16.60 28.36
N VAL A 394 -7.05 16.15 27.25
CA VAL A 394 -7.95 16.98 26.42
C VAL A 394 -9.17 17.42 27.21
N ALA A 395 -9.81 16.51 27.95
CA ALA A 395 -10.98 16.82 28.78
C ALA A 395 -10.63 17.83 29.88
N ALA A 396 -9.45 17.70 30.49
CA ALA A 396 -8.91 18.64 31.46
C ALA A 396 -8.36 19.95 30.83
N ARG A 397 -8.24 20.00 29.50
CA ARG A 397 -7.62 21.08 28.72
C ARG A 397 -6.17 21.36 29.13
N ASP A 398 -5.45 20.32 29.55
CA ASP A 398 -4.10 20.40 30.10
C ASP A 398 -3.02 20.38 29.01
N LEU A 399 -2.75 21.55 28.42
CA LEU A 399 -1.70 21.70 27.41
C LEU A 399 -0.31 21.34 27.95
N LYS A 400 -0.05 21.56 29.24
CA LYS A 400 1.24 21.22 29.85
C LYS A 400 1.43 19.71 29.90
N GLY A 401 0.44 18.98 30.40
CA GLY A 401 0.45 17.52 30.41
C GLY A 401 0.61 16.92 29.01
N ILE A 402 -0.04 17.53 28.00
CA ILE A 402 0.11 17.12 26.60
C ILE A 402 1.55 17.30 26.11
N ARG A 403 2.18 18.45 26.42
CA ARG A 403 3.60 18.70 26.08
C ARG A 403 4.54 17.71 26.77
N ASP A 404 4.30 17.44 28.06
CA ASP A 404 5.10 16.49 28.83
C ASP A 404 5.01 15.08 28.22
N TRP A 405 3.83 14.67 27.76
CA TRP A 405 3.65 13.41 27.03
C TRP A 405 4.44 13.38 25.71
N TYR A 406 4.36 14.44 24.90
CA TYR A 406 5.11 14.54 23.64
C TYR A 406 6.62 14.51 23.85
N ALA A 407 7.11 15.19 24.90
CA ALA A 407 8.53 15.22 25.24
C ALA A 407 9.09 13.84 25.63
N ALA A 408 8.24 12.92 26.09
CA ALA A 408 8.62 11.55 26.44
C ALA A 408 8.72 10.60 25.23
N GLN A 409 8.29 11.02 24.03
CA GLN A 409 8.26 10.15 22.85
C GLN A 409 9.62 10.07 22.15
N ASP A 410 9.99 8.87 21.68
CA ASP A 410 11.07 8.72 20.70
C ASP A 410 10.57 9.10 19.30
N LYS A 411 11.32 9.94 18.58
CA LYS A 411 10.91 10.45 17.26
C LYS A 411 10.69 9.37 16.22
N ARG A 412 11.53 8.32 16.20
CA ARG A 412 11.44 7.26 15.19
C ARG A 412 10.26 6.35 15.49
N ALA A 413 10.13 5.92 16.74
CA ALA A 413 8.97 5.16 17.20
C ALA A 413 7.67 5.93 16.97
N PHE A 414 7.67 7.25 17.20
CA PHE A 414 6.49 8.09 17.00
C PHE A 414 6.06 8.16 15.53
N VAL A 415 6.99 8.21 14.57
CA VAL A 415 6.67 8.08 13.14
C VAL A 415 5.94 6.78 12.86
N ASP A 416 6.44 5.66 13.39
CA ASP A 416 5.83 4.34 13.19
C ASP A 416 4.44 4.28 13.81
N SER A 417 4.27 4.82 15.02
CA SER A 417 2.98 4.94 15.71
C SER A 417 1.98 5.77 14.91
N VAL A 418 2.36 6.95 14.42
CA VAL A 418 1.47 7.82 13.62
C VAL A 418 1.08 7.15 12.30
N PHE A 419 2.05 6.56 11.59
CA PHE A 419 1.75 5.79 10.37
C PHE A 419 0.85 4.60 10.68
N CYS A 420 0.95 4.00 11.86
CA CYS A 420 0.10 2.88 12.27
C CYS A 420 -1.33 3.33 12.50
N LEU A 421 -1.49 4.33 13.35
CA LEU A 421 -2.77 4.90 13.75
C LEU A 421 -3.55 5.44 12.54
N ALA A 422 -2.88 6.15 11.63
CA ALA A 422 -3.50 6.69 10.42
C ALA A 422 -3.65 5.66 9.27
N LYS A 423 -3.08 4.45 9.44
CA LYS A 423 -2.97 3.37 8.45
C LYS A 423 -2.31 3.80 7.14
N ILE A 424 -1.13 4.42 7.24
CA ILE A 424 -0.31 4.89 6.10
C ILE A 424 0.68 3.82 5.67
N ARG A 425 0.65 3.43 4.38
CA ARG A 425 1.71 2.60 3.76
C ARG A 425 2.98 3.39 3.62
N HIS A 426 2.88 4.51 2.91
CA HIS A 426 3.94 5.48 2.72
C HIS A 426 3.36 6.85 2.40
N VAL A 427 4.17 7.88 2.60
CA VAL A 427 3.90 9.25 2.19
C VAL A 427 4.80 9.61 1.01
N VAL A 428 4.35 10.55 0.19
CA VAL A 428 5.19 11.23 -0.80
C VAL A 428 5.53 12.61 -0.27
N MET A 429 6.81 12.88 -0.09
CA MET A 429 7.36 14.17 0.36
C MET A 429 7.33 15.19 -0.77
N THR A 430 7.55 16.45 -0.43
CA THR A 430 7.70 17.55 -1.39
C THR A 430 9.12 18.08 -1.28
N ASN A 431 9.98 17.71 -2.24
CA ASN A 431 11.41 17.98 -2.16
C ASN A 431 11.85 19.11 -3.09
N ILE A 432 12.44 20.16 -2.52
CA ILE A 432 12.75 21.40 -3.21
C ILE A 432 14.27 21.47 -3.41
N PRO A 433 14.79 21.07 -4.59
CA PRO A 433 16.23 21.12 -4.86
C PRO A 433 16.76 22.56 -4.95
N PHE A 434 15.87 23.55 -5.05
CA PHE A 434 16.21 24.98 -5.12
C PHE A 434 16.32 25.65 -3.74
N ASP A 435 15.98 24.92 -2.67
CA ASP A 435 16.18 25.36 -1.30
C ASP A 435 17.53 24.81 -0.83
N ALA A 436 18.48 25.70 -0.53
CA ALA A 436 19.84 25.30 -0.17
C ALA A 436 19.89 24.49 1.14
N ASP A 437 19.02 24.80 2.10
CA ASP A 437 18.97 24.12 3.40
C ASP A 437 18.41 22.71 3.23
N GLU A 438 17.37 22.53 2.40
CA GLU A 438 16.87 21.20 2.07
C GLU A 438 17.88 20.40 1.21
N ALA A 439 18.43 21.03 0.18
CA ALA A 439 19.32 20.39 -0.78
C ALA A 439 20.53 19.75 -0.09
N GLN A 440 21.04 20.36 0.98
CA GLN A 440 22.18 19.86 1.73
C GLN A 440 21.94 18.47 2.33
N TYR A 441 20.73 18.18 2.87
CA TYR A 441 20.41 16.85 3.41
C TYR A 441 20.50 15.75 2.35
N TRP A 442 20.10 16.05 1.12
CA TRP A 442 20.15 15.11 0.00
C TRP A 442 21.58 14.90 -0.51
N MET A 443 22.36 15.97 -0.60
CA MET A 443 23.77 15.91 -0.97
C MET A 443 24.60 15.13 0.05
N ASP A 444 24.28 15.25 1.35
CA ASP A 444 24.93 14.51 2.43
C ASP A 444 24.42 13.06 2.59
N HIS A 445 23.44 12.67 1.77
CA HIS A 445 22.84 11.33 1.77
C HIS A 445 22.23 10.97 3.14
N ALA A 446 21.53 11.93 3.75
CA ALA A 446 20.86 11.74 5.03
C ALA A 446 20.01 10.46 5.01
N PRO A 447 20.21 9.52 5.95
CA PRO A 447 19.56 8.22 5.90
C PRO A 447 18.05 8.36 6.16
N TYR A 448 17.22 7.67 5.39
CA TYR A 448 15.77 7.65 5.62
C TYR A 448 15.16 6.33 5.18
N ASN A 449 13.97 6.02 5.72
CA ASN A 449 13.22 4.84 5.31
C ASN A 449 12.48 5.11 3.99
N ALA A 450 13.11 4.73 2.87
CA ALA A 450 12.53 4.88 1.54
C ALA A 450 11.26 4.04 1.30
N ASN A 451 10.91 3.10 2.20
CA ASN A 451 9.63 2.41 2.16
C ASN A 451 8.50 3.25 2.77
N GLN A 452 8.80 4.15 3.70
CA GLN A 452 7.82 5.04 4.33
C GLN A 452 7.76 6.42 3.68
N PHE A 453 8.89 6.94 3.21
CA PHE A 453 9.00 8.28 2.64
C PHE A 453 9.48 8.17 1.20
N LYS A 454 8.61 8.46 0.23
CA LYS A 454 8.96 8.59 -1.18
C LYS A 454 9.25 10.05 -1.50
N THR A 455 10.15 10.31 -2.43
CA THR A 455 10.52 11.67 -2.85
C THR A 455 9.68 12.14 -4.02
N ALA A 456 9.43 13.46 -4.11
CA ALA A 456 8.90 14.09 -5.32
C ALA A 456 9.64 15.40 -5.58
N LEU A 457 9.98 15.66 -6.86
CA LEU A 457 10.77 16.83 -7.22
C LEU A 457 9.87 18.05 -7.41
N ARG A 458 9.87 18.96 -6.44
CA ARG A 458 9.13 20.21 -6.52
C ARG A 458 9.87 21.23 -7.40
N VAL A 459 9.17 21.75 -8.41
CA VAL A 459 9.69 22.61 -9.47
C VAL A 459 8.83 23.88 -9.67
N ASP A 460 8.20 24.39 -8.61
CA ASP A 460 7.42 25.65 -8.64
C ASP A 460 8.22 26.79 -9.30
N GLN A 461 9.50 26.93 -8.95
CA GLN A 461 10.41 27.94 -9.47
C GLN A 461 10.53 27.88 -11.01
N VAL A 462 10.45 26.68 -11.59
CA VAL A 462 10.54 26.46 -13.04
C VAL A 462 9.27 26.96 -13.73
N LEU A 463 8.07 26.64 -13.19
CA LEU A 463 6.81 27.17 -13.74
C LEU A 463 6.66 28.69 -13.55
N LEU A 464 7.23 29.23 -12.49
CA LEU A 464 7.23 30.67 -12.22
C LEU A 464 8.23 31.45 -13.09
N GLY A 465 9.23 30.77 -13.66
CA GLY A 465 10.39 31.47 -14.24
C GLY A 465 11.14 32.29 -13.19
N ASP A 466 11.23 31.80 -11.95
CA ASP A 466 11.81 32.52 -10.82
C ASP A 466 13.34 32.44 -10.83
N TRP A 467 13.97 33.25 -11.68
CA TRP A 467 15.42 33.29 -11.82
C TRP A 467 16.17 33.78 -10.57
N LYS A 468 15.47 34.42 -9.62
CA LYS A 468 16.06 34.75 -8.32
C LYS A 468 16.36 33.50 -7.49
N SER A 469 15.60 32.43 -7.69
CA SER A 469 15.83 31.13 -7.06
C SER A 469 16.62 30.19 -7.99
N LEU A 470 16.31 30.17 -9.30
CA LEU A 470 16.97 29.29 -10.27
C LEU A 470 18.44 29.66 -10.47
N GLY A 471 18.76 30.94 -10.67
CA GLY A 471 20.12 31.41 -10.94
C GLY A 471 21.13 30.94 -9.88
N PRO A 472 20.91 31.24 -8.59
CA PRO A 472 21.79 30.77 -7.52
C PRO A 472 21.92 29.25 -7.46
N ALA A 473 20.85 28.49 -7.72
CA ALA A 473 20.90 27.04 -7.75
C ALA A 473 21.79 26.51 -8.90
N LEU A 474 21.70 27.12 -10.08
CA LEU A 474 22.53 26.79 -11.25
C LEU A 474 23.99 27.25 -11.11
N ASP A 475 24.23 28.33 -10.35
CA ASP A 475 25.57 28.84 -10.04
C ASP A 475 26.25 28.00 -8.94
N SER A 476 25.46 27.43 -8.03
CA SER A 476 25.90 26.50 -7.00
C SER A 476 26.24 25.13 -7.59
N ARG A 477 27.20 24.40 -6.98
CA ARG A 477 27.84 23.20 -7.55
C ARG A 477 26.85 22.17 -8.14
N CYS A 478 27.10 21.74 -9.39
CA CYS A 478 26.69 20.43 -9.89
C CYS A 478 27.25 19.29 -9.02
N VAL A 479 26.41 18.31 -8.70
CA VAL A 479 26.77 17.16 -7.86
C VAL A 479 27.00 15.95 -8.76
N HIS A 480 28.26 15.67 -9.08
CA HIS A 480 28.66 14.34 -9.52
C HIS A 480 29.44 13.63 -8.42
N GLY A 481 28.93 12.46 -8.03
CA GLY A 481 29.56 11.56 -7.08
C GLY A 481 30.97 11.12 -7.52
N GLU A 482 31.77 10.75 -6.52
CA GLU A 482 33.13 10.16 -6.43
C GLU A 482 34.12 10.17 -7.62
N ALA A 483 33.71 10.21 -8.88
CA ALA A 483 34.58 10.32 -10.06
C ALA A 483 35.05 11.76 -10.39
N ALA A 484 34.46 12.80 -9.80
CA ALA A 484 34.71 14.20 -10.15
C ALA A 484 35.72 14.94 -9.24
N ARG A 485 36.69 14.25 -8.62
CA ARG A 485 37.77 14.90 -7.87
C ARG A 485 38.80 15.66 -8.73
N MET A 486 38.55 15.83 -10.04
CA MET A 486 39.52 16.43 -10.97
C MET A 486 38.91 17.30 -12.07
N THR A 487 37.80 18.02 -11.83
CA THR A 487 37.43 19.19 -12.66
C THR A 487 36.71 20.25 -11.83
N SER A 488 37.07 21.51 -12.04
CA SER A 488 36.55 22.70 -11.38
C SER A 488 35.02 22.81 -11.44
N SER A 489 34.43 23.41 -10.38
CA SER A 489 33.04 23.87 -10.30
C SER A 489 32.53 24.43 -11.64
N ARG A 490 31.64 23.69 -12.31
CA ARG A 490 31.01 24.15 -13.55
C ARG A 490 29.71 24.84 -13.18
N GLN A 491 29.66 26.17 -13.32
CA GLN A 491 28.40 26.91 -13.31
C GLN A 491 27.57 26.47 -14.52
N LEU A 492 26.29 26.18 -14.29
CA LEU A 492 25.36 25.88 -15.37
C LEU A 492 24.88 27.19 -16.01
N PRO A 493 24.73 27.25 -17.34
CA PRO A 493 24.25 28.45 -18.01
C PRO A 493 22.80 28.73 -17.60
N HIS A 494 22.41 29.99 -17.44
CA HIS A 494 21.04 30.40 -17.12
C HIS A 494 20.13 30.30 -18.36
N THR A 495 20.08 29.12 -18.97
CA THR A 495 19.38 28.79 -20.22
C THR A 495 18.54 27.53 -20.05
N LEU A 496 17.75 27.18 -21.06
CA LEU A 496 16.96 25.94 -21.08
C LEU A 496 17.82 24.69 -20.81
N ASP A 497 19.02 24.62 -21.41
CA ASP A 497 19.93 23.47 -21.26
C ASP A 497 20.55 23.39 -19.86
N GLY A 498 20.84 24.53 -19.22
CA GLY A 498 21.32 24.55 -17.84
C GLY A 498 20.26 24.02 -16.87
N VAL A 499 19.01 24.49 -16.99
CA VAL A 499 17.91 23.97 -16.16
C VAL A 499 17.66 22.49 -16.43
N ARG A 500 17.71 22.03 -17.69
CA ARG A 500 17.59 20.60 -18.02
C ARG A 500 18.67 19.77 -17.35
N THR A 501 19.91 20.24 -17.37
CA THR A 501 21.05 19.56 -16.74
C THR A 501 20.86 19.48 -15.23
N TYR A 502 20.52 20.61 -14.61
CA TYR A 502 20.24 20.69 -13.17
C TYR A 502 19.18 19.69 -12.72
N LEU A 503 18.01 19.68 -13.39
CA LEU A 503 16.93 18.76 -13.04
C LEU A 503 17.34 17.30 -13.25
N THR A 504 18.08 17.00 -14.31
CA THR A 504 18.57 15.63 -14.58
C THR A 504 19.49 15.12 -13.48
N GLU A 505 20.37 15.97 -12.93
CA GLU A 505 21.22 15.62 -11.79
C GLU A 505 20.37 15.33 -10.54
N TRP A 506 19.38 16.17 -10.26
CA TRP A 506 18.49 15.97 -9.11
C TRP A 506 17.58 14.74 -9.23
N LEU A 507 17.22 14.32 -10.44
CA LEU A 507 16.54 13.04 -10.66
C LEU A 507 17.40 11.86 -10.19
N ALA A 508 18.72 11.92 -10.39
CA ALA A 508 19.64 10.88 -9.95
C ALA A 508 19.78 10.83 -8.42
N ILE A 509 19.78 12.00 -7.77
CA ILE A 509 19.88 12.13 -6.30
C ILE A 509 18.58 11.67 -5.63
N LEU A 510 17.45 12.28 -6.01
CA LEU A 510 16.19 12.11 -5.31
C LEU A 510 15.46 10.83 -5.71
N ARG A 511 15.63 10.36 -6.97
CA ARG A 511 14.83 9.28 -7.57
C ARG A 511 13.32 9.46 -7.32
N PRO A 512 12.76 10.62 -7.71
CA PRO A 512 11.39 10.99 -7.36
C PRO A 512 10.34 10.12 -8.05
N VAL A 513 9.17 9.99 -7.44
CA VAL A 513 8.01 9.30 -8.04
C VAL A 513 7.25 10.18 -9.05
N TYR A 514 7.39 11.51 -8.96
CA TYR A 514 6.87 12.48 -9.92
C TYR A 514 7.59 13.85 -9.79
N PHE A 515 7.46 14.69 -10.82
CA PHE A 515 7.66 16.14 -10.71
C PHE A 515 6.42 16.78 -10.10
N MET A 516 6.56 17.87 -9.35
CA MET A 516 5.42 18.59 -8.76
C MET A 516 5.58 20.10 -8.92
N ALA A 517 4.51 20.78 -9.28
CA ALA A 517 4.48 22.23 -9.29
C ALA A 517 3.11 22.79 -8.90
N SER A 518 3.11 23.86 -8.11
CA SER A 518 1.94 24.72 -7.95
C SER A 518 1.82 25.64 -9.17
N VAL A 519 0.73 25.52 -9.92
CA VAL A 519 0.47 26.36 -11.09
C VAL A 519 -0.06 27.72 -10.62
N PRO A 520 0.63 28.83 -10.91
CA PRO A 520 0.17 30.17 -10.54
C PRO A 520 -1.22 30.47 -11.11
N ALA A 521 -2.04 31.22 -10.36
CA ALA A 521 -3.37 31.62 -10.83
C ALA A 521 -3.35 32.44 -12.13
N THR A 522 -2.24 33.12 -12.40
CA THR A 522 -2.00 33.96 -13.59
C THR A 522 -1.15 33.24 -14.65
N PHE A 523 -0.96 31.93 -14.55
CA PHE A 523 -0.14 31.19 -15.51
C PHE A 523 -0.85 31.11 -16.86
N GLU A 524 -0.13 31.47 -17.93
CA GLU A 524 -0.61 31.38 -19.31
C GLU A 524 0.23 30.37 -20.09
N LEU A 525 -0.45 29.43 -20.75
CA LEU A 525 0.18 28.51 -21.69
C LEU A 525 0.10 29.10 -23.10
N HIS A 526 1.24 29.55 -23.63
CA HIS A 526 1.36 30.09 -24.99
C HIS A 526 1.48 28.95 -26.02
N GLU A 527 0.73 29.03 -27.12
CA GLU A 527 0.66 27.98 -28.15
C GLU A 527 1.77 28.08 -29.21
N ASP A 528 2.34 29.28 -29.41
CA ASP A 528 3.29 29.59 -30.49
C ASP A 528 4.74 29.77 -29.98
N VAL A 529 5.35 28.72 -29.42
CA VAL A 529 6.77 28.75 -29.02
C VAL A 529 7.66 27.94 -29.98
N ASP A 530 7.25 27.83 -31.24
CA ASP A 530 7.97 27.06 -32.27
C ASP A 530 9.35 27.64 -32.62
N MET A 531 9.60 28.93 -32.35
CA MET A 531 10.92 29.55 -32.46
C MET A 531 11.60 29.61 -31.10
N VAL A 532 12.19 28.48 -30.70
CA VAL A 532 13.01 28.39 -29.48
C VAL A 532 14.42 28.82 -29.81
N ASP A 533 14.82 30.01 -29.36
CA ASP A 533 16.24 30.28 -29.20
C ASP A 533 16.72 29.53 -27.96
N SER A 534 17.38 28.37 -28.15
CA SER A 534 17.95 27.57 -27.05
C SER A 534 19.04 28.33 -26.27
N THR A 535 19.51 29.46 -26.81
CA THR A 535 20.45 30.38 -26.15
C THR A 535 19.75 31.46 -25.33
N SER A 536 18.41 31.47 -25.27
CA SER A 536 17.64 32.38 -24.43
C SER A 536 18.16 32.35 -23.00
N ILE A 537 18.61 33.50 -22.52
CA ILE A 537 19.02 33.72 -21.14
C ILE A 537 17.77 34.01 -20.32
N GLU A 538 17.65 33.36 -19.17
CA GLU A 538 16.53 33.49 -18.24
C GLU A 538 15.14 33.26 -18.87
N PRO A 539 14.88 32.12 -19.54
CA PRO A 539 13.59 31.84 -20.17
C PRO A 539 12.42 31.85 -19.18
N ASN A 540 11.24 32.25 -19.66
CA ASN A 540 10.03 32.30 -18.84
C ASN A 540 9.49 30.90 -18.50
N GLY A 541 8.54 30.84 -17.57
CA GLY A 541 7.97 29.58 -17.09
C GLY A 541 7.27 28.72 -18.15
N ALA A 542 6.64 29.33 -19.16
CA ALA A 542 6.02 28.59 -20.26
C ALA A 542 7.08 27.89 -21.13
N MET A 543 8.18 28.58 -21.46
CA MET A 543 9.31 28.00 -22.19
C MET A 543 9.97 26.86 -21.41
N LEU A 544 10.16 27.05 -20.09
CA LEU A 544 10.73 26.02 -19.22
C LEU A 544 9.82 24.79 -19.11
N LEU A 545 8.49 24.98 -19.01
CA LEU A 545 7.54 23.87 -19.04
C LEU A 545 7.62 23.09 -20.35
N GLN A 546 7.58 23.79 -21.48
CA GLN A 546 7.48 23.18 -22.82
C GLN A 546 8.77 22.54 -23.31
N HIS A 547 9.93 23.14 -23.04
CA HIS A 547 11.22 22.71 -23.60
C HIS A 547 12.13 22.00 -22.59
N VAL A 548 11.74 21.98 -21.31
CA VAL A 548 12.48 21.28 -20.25
C VAL A 548 11.60 20.25 -19.54
N LEU A 549 10.56 20.68 -18.82
CA LEU A 549 9.79 19.76 -17.96
C LEU A 549 9.02 18.70 -18.73
N LEU A 550 8.25 19.06 -19.78
CA LEU A 550 7.47 18.10 -20.56
C LEU A 550 8.37 17.07 -21.28
N PRO A 551 9.49 17.46 -21.94
CA PRO A 551 10.45 16.51 -22.50
C PRO A 551 11.11 15.61 -21.46
N LEU A 552 11.46 16.14 -20.29
CA LEU A 552 12.01 15.33 -19.19
C LEU A 552 10.97 14.33 -18.67
N ALA A 553 9.73 14.76 -18.41
CA ALA A 553 8.64 13.88 -17.99
C ALA A 553 8.39 12.75 -19.01
N ALA A 554 8.40 13.06 -20.31
CA ALA A 554 8.21 12.07 -21.36
C ALA A 554 9.37 11.05 -21.44
N SER A 555 10.62 11.52 -21.40
CA SER A 555 11.82 10.67 -21.54
C SER A 555 12.12 9.82 -20.30
N THR A 556 11.73 10.30 -19.11
CA THR A 556 11.94 9.60 -17.83
C THR A 556 10.71 8.80 -17.38
N HIS A 557 9.59 8.92 -18.11
CA HIS A 557 8.29 8.34 -17.77
C HIS A 557 7.73 8.77 -16.40
N LEU A 558 8.25 9.85 -15.83
CA LEU A 558 7.77 10.45 -14.59
C LEU A 558 6.53 11.31 -14.85
N PRO A 559 5.46 11.18 -14.06
CA PRO A 559 4.34 12.11 -14.13
C PRO A 559 4.73 13.53 -13.73
N LEU A 560 3.94 14.48 -14.21
CA LEU A 560 3.95 15.88 -13.76
C LEU A 560 2.71 16.15 -12.92
N ALA A 561 2.90 16.39 -11.63
CA ALA A 561 1.85 16.76 -10.68
C ALA A 561 1.62 18.27 -10.65
N LEU A 562 0.43 18.72 -11.02
CA LEU A 562 0.07 20.13 -11.13
C LEU A 562 -1.02 20.48 -10.10
N LYS A 563 -0.74 21.45 -9.23
CA LYS A 563 -1.70 21.97 -8.23
C LYS A 563 -2.16 23.37 -8.63
N PHE A 564 -3.40 23.52 -9.08
CA PHE A 564 -3.91 24.75 -9.68
C PHE A 564 -4.68 25.64 -8.70
N GLY A 565 -4.48 26.96 -8.77
CA GLY A 565 -5.38 27.95 -8.17
C GLY A 565 -4.95 28.54 -6.83
N ALA A 566 -3.70 28.35 -6.40
CA ALA A 566 -3.14 29.11 -5.29
C ALA A 566 -2.89 30.57 -5.70
N LEU A 567 -3.46 31.51 -4.95
CA LEU A 567 -3.17 32.94 -5.07
C LEU A 567 -2.18 33.31 -3.96
N ARG A 568 -0.90 33.46 -4.32
CA ARG A 568 0.15 33.72 -3.33
C ARG A 568 0.04 35.13 -2.77
N GLN A 569 0.27 35.26 -1.46
CA GLN A 569 0.38 36.54 -0.76
C GLN A 569 -0.84 37.45 -0.94
N LEU A 570 -2.05 36.87 -0.89
CA LEU A 570 -3.30 37.63 -0.85
C LEU A 570 -3.31 38.61 0.35
N ASN A 571 -2.75 38.17 1.48
CA ASN A 571 -2.42 39.04 2.59
C ASN A 571 -0.96 38.80 3.04
N PRO A 572 0.02 39.58 2.53
CA PRO A 572 1.44 39.35 2.81
C PRO A 572 1.81 39.43 4.30
N ARG A 573 1.02 40.15 5.10
CA ARG A 573 1.25 40.31 6.55
C ARG A 573 1.14 39.01 7.33
N LEU A 574 0.46 38.00 6.77
CA LEU A 574 0.27 36.68 7.39
C LEU A 574 1.34 35.67 6.96
N GLY A 575 2.32 36.06 6.13
CA GLY A 575 3.34 35.14 5.61
C GLY A 575 2.71 33.96 4.85
N VAL A 576 3.05 32.73 5.23
CA VAL A 576 2.51 31.50 4.59
C VAL A 576 0.99 31.36 4.81
N ALA A 577 0.45 31.88 5.92
CA ALA A 577 -0.99 31.88 6.19
C ALA A 577 -1.75 32.90 5.33
N GLY A 578 -1.05 33.74 4.57
CA GLY A 578 -1.60 34.81 3.74
C GLY A 578 -1.97 34.43 2.31
N ASP A 579 -1.72 33.18 1.92
CA ASP A 579 -2.07 32.68 0.59
C ASP A 579 -3.58 32.38 0.50
N GLY A 580 -4.17 32.68 -0.66
CA GLY A 580 -5.60 32.50 -0.93
C GLY A 580 -5.89 31.52 -2.07
N VAL A 581 -7.12 31.54 -2.55
CA VAL A 581 -7.62 30.73 -3.65
C VAL A 581 -8.10 31.61 -4.81
N ALA A 582 -7.86 31.16 -6.03
CA ALA A 582 -8.40 31.74 -7.26
C ALA A 582 -9.00 30.66 -8.15
N VAL A 583 -10.02 31.03 -8.93
CA VAL A 583 -10.50 30.22 -10.05
C VAL A 583 -9.46 30.28 -11.16
N THR A 584 -9.10 29.14 -11.73
CA THR A 584 -8.15 29.06 -12.85
C THR A 584 -8.79 28.50 -14.09
N ASP A 585 -8.20 28.80 -15.25
CA ASP A 585 -8.58 28.19 -16.52
C ASP A 585 -8.22 26.70 -16.56
N VAL A 586 -9.24 25.83 -16.53
CA VAL A 586 -9.06 24.37 -16.60
C VAL A 586 -8.61 23.93 -18.01
N SER A 587 -8.79 24.77 -19.04
CA SER A 587 -8.34 24.49 -20.40
C SER A 587 -6.83 24.25 -20.49
N ILE A 588 -6.05 24.81 -19.56
CA ILE A 588 -4.60 24.58 -19.49
C ILE A 588 -4.32 23.09 -19.33
N LEU A 589 -5.03 22.40 -18.43
CA LEU A 589 -4.84 20.96 -18.21
C LEU A 589 -5.26 20.14 -19.44
N SER A 590 -6.39 20.47 -20.08
CA SER A 590 -6.86 19.74 -21.26
C SER A 590 -5.95 19.95 -22.47
N ARG A 591 -5.40 21.17 -22.67
CA ARG A 591 -4.39 21.46 -23.70
C ARG A 591 -3.09 20.69 -23.44
N LEU A 592 -2.57 20.72 -22.22
CA LEU A 592 -1.38 19.95 -21.83
C LEU A 592 -1.57 18.46 -22.10
N ALA A 593 -2.69 17.89 -21.64
CA ALA A 593 -3.01 16.47 -21.82
C ALA A 593 -3.13 16.08 -23.31
N LYS A 594 -3.81 16.91 -24.11
CA LYS A 594 -4.00 16.71 -25.55
C LYS A 594 -2.69 16.80 -26.34
N GLN A 595 -1.85 17.80 -26.03
CA GLN A 595 -0.60 18.06 -26.75
C GLN A 595 0.51 17.07 -26.35
N ASN A 596 0.42 16.46 -25.17
CA ASN A 596 1.45 15.57 -24.63
C ASN A 596 0.86 14.19 -24.26
N PRO A 597 0.40 13.38 -25.23
CA PRO A 597 -0.30 12.12 -24.94
C PRO A 597 0.57 11.08 -24.24
N LYS A 598 1.90 11.21 -24.29
CA LYS A 598 2.87 10.34 -23.62
C LYS A 598 3.26 10.80 -22.21
N VAL A 599 2.83 11.99 -21.80
CA VAL A 599 3.10 12.54 -20.46
C VAL A 599 1.89 12.29 -19.57
N LYS A 600 2.15 11.76 -18.37
CA LYS A 600 1.14 11.57 -17.31
C LYS A 600 1.02 12.85 -16.48
N PHE A 601 -0.21 13.28 -16.24
CA PHE A 601 -0.53 14.44 -15.41
C PHE A 601 -1.30 13.99 -14.17
N LEU A 602 -0.73 14.26 -13.00
CA LEU A 602 -1.46 14.21 -11.74
C LEU A 602 -2.02 15.62 -11.49
N ALA A 603 -3.30 15.78 -11.22
CA ALA A 603 -3.88 17.12 -11.07
C ALA A 603 -4.76 17.27 -9.83
N THR A 604 -4.67 18.43 -9.20
CA THR A 604 -5.59 18.87 -8.15
C THR A 604 -5.85 20.36 -8.27
N PHE A 605 -7.06 20.79 -7.94
CA PHE A 605 -7.49 22.19 -8.06
C PHE A 605 -7.88 22.70 -6.67
N LEU A 606 -7.54 23.95 -6.37
CA LEU A 606 -7.82 24.57 -5.07
C LEU A 606 -9.22 25.16 -4.98
N SER A 607 -9.72 25.70 -6.09
CA SER A 607 -11.06 26.31 -6.15
C SER A 607 -12.13 25.23 -6.22
N ARG A 608 -13.15 25.35 -5.36
CA ARG A 608 -14.37 24.52 -5.40
C ARG A 608 -15.07 24.59 -6.76
N VAL A 609 -15.04 25.76 -7.42
CA VAL A 609 -15.72 25.99 -8.71
C VAL A 609 -15.09 25.19 -9.85
N ASN A 610 -13.78 24.95 -9.81
CA ASN A 610 -13.09 24.21 -10.88
C ASN A 610 -13.32 22.69 -10.85
N GLN A 611 -13.82 22.14 -9.74
CA GLN A 611 -13.79 20.69 -9.50
C GLN A 611 -14.60 19.88 -10.50
N HIS A 612 -15.77 20.38 -10.90
CA HIS A 612 -16.62 19.70 -11.88
C HIS A 612 -15.95 19.60 -13.25
N GLU A 613 -15.49 20.74 -13.79
CA GLU A 613 -14.83 20.78 -15.09
C GLU A 613 -13.54 19.95 -15.10
N ALA A 614 -12.73 20.03 -14.04
CA ALA A 614 -11.53 19.20 -13.91
C ALA A 614 -11.84 17.69 -13.94
N THR A 615 -12.96 17.28 -13.32
CA THR A 615 -13.42 15.88 -13.33
C THR A 615 -13.85 15.44 -14.73
N VAL A 616 -14.52 16.32 -15.48
CA VAL A 616 -14.84 16.07 -16.89
C VAL A 616 -13.57 15.94 -17.73
N VAL A 617 -12.55 16.76 -17.51
CA VAL A 617 -11.26 16.63 -18.22
C VAL A 617 -10.61 15.27 -17.93
N ALA A 618 -10.55 14.84 -16.67
CA ALA A 618 -10.01 13.53 -16.30
C ALA A 618 -10.79 12.36 -16.93
N ASN A 619 -12.11 12.50 -17.11
CA ASN A 619 -12.92 11.54 -17.86
C ASN A 619 -12.51 11.43 -19.34
N LYS A 620 -11.98 12.50 -19.95
CA LYS A 620 -11.62 12.52 -21.40
C LYS A 620 -10.19 12.10 -21.67
N PHE A 621 -9.29 12.27 -20.71
CA PHE A 621 -7.85 12.07 -20.94
C PHE A 621 -7.30 10.95 -20.08
N ALA A 622 -6.96 9.82 -20.72
CA ALA A 622 -6.39 8.65 -20.06
C ALA A 622 -5.02 8.93 -19.39
N ASN A 623 -4.36 10.03 -19.74
CA ASN A 623 -3.11 10.52 -19.17
C ASN A 623 -3.32 11.60 -18.09
N VAL A 624 -4.54 11.83 -17.61
CA VAL A 624 -4.86 12.72 -16.48
C VAL A 624 -5.44 11.90 -15.34
N HIS A 625 -4.92 12.08 -14.13
CA HIS A 625 -5.42 11.45 -12.91
C HIS A 625 -5.62 12.51 -11.83
N LEU A 626 -6.87 12.66 -11.37
CA LEU A 626 -7.17 13.57 -10.27
C LEU A 626 -6.80 12.95 -8.94
N TYR A 627 -6.29 13.79 -8.04
CA TYR A 627 -6.06 13.39 -6.67
C TYR A 627 -6.48 14.48 -5.67
N GLY A 628 -7.05 14.05 -4.54
CA GLY A 628 -7.15 14.91 -3.37
C GLY A 628 -8.27 15.94 -3.32
N CYS A 629 -8.50 16.43 -2.11
CA CYS A 629 -9.23 17.65 -1.79
C CYS A 629 -8.23 18.66 -1.22
N TRP A 630 -7.60 19.44 -2.08
CA TRP A 630 -6.44 20.25 -1.70
C TRP A 630 -6.83 21.47 -0.84
N TRP A 631 -6.15 21.64 0.30
CA TRP A 631 -6.12 22.84 1.13
C TRP A 631 -7.50 23.42 1.49
N TYR A 632 -7.97 24.48 0.82
CA TYR A 632 -9.29 25.06 1.11
C TYR A 632 -10.45 24.12 0.76
N CYS A 633 -10.21 23.13 -0.12
CA CYS A 633 -11.14 22.03 -0.36
C CYS A 633 -11.06 20.92 0.70
N ASN A 634 -10.08 20.95 1.61
CA ASN A 634 -9.89 19.96 2.67
C ASN A 634 -10.80 20.25 3.89
N ASN A 635 -12.10 20.42 3.65
CA ASN A 635 -13.14 20.59 4.67
C ASN A 635 -14.25 19.55 4.43
N PRO A 636 -14.82 18.89 5.46
CA PRO A 636 -15.72 17.74 5.28
C PRO A 636 -16.86 17.97 4.28
N SER A 637 -17.50 19.14 4.31
CA SER A 637 -18.58 19.50 3.37
C SER A 637 -18.14 19.50 1.91
N ILE A 638 -16.94 20.02 1.63
CA ILE A 638 -16.37 20.08 0.28
C ILE A 638 -15.79 18.73 -0.13
N MET A 639 -15.13 18.01 0.79
CA MET A 639 -14.64 16.67 0.55
C MET A 639 -15.76 15.73 0.12
N GLN A 640 -16.92 15.80 0.80
CA GLN A 640 -18.08 14.98 0.51
C GLN A 640 -18.62 15.26 -0.90
N GLU A 641 -18.86 16.54 -1.22
CA GLU A 641 -19.32 16.97 -2.54
C GLU A 641 -18.36 16.53 -3.65
N MET A 642 -17.06 16.80 -3.49
CA MET A 642 -16.04 16.47 -4.49
C MET A 642 -15.91 14.97 -4.70
N THR A 643 -15.86 14.19 -3.62
CA THR A 643 -15.69 12.73 -3.70
C THR A 643 -16.91 12.10 -4.37
N ARG A 644 -18.12 12.53 -3.98
CA ARG A 644 -19.38 12.04 -4.57
C ARG A 644 -19.47 12.37 -6.06
N MET A 645 -19.24 13.63 -6.43
CA MET A 645 -19.25 14.08 -7.83
C MET A 645 -18.26 13.29 -8.70
N ARG A 646 -17.04 13.05 -8.19
CA ARG A 646 -16.03 12.27 -8.92
C ARG A 646 -16.46 10.81 -9.10
N LEU A 647 -17.00 10.17 -8.06
CA LEU A 647 -17.53 8.81 -8.18
C LEU A 647 -18.65 8.73 -9.22
N GLU A 648 -19.55 9.71 -9.28
CA GLU A 648 -20.64 9.75 -10.26
C GLU A 648 -20.16 9.93 -11.71
N LEU A 649 -19.08 10.69 -11.93
CA LEU A 649 -18.58 11.00 -13.28
C LEU A 649 -17.51 10.01 -13.79
N VAL A 650 -16.67 9.47 -12.90
CA VAL A 650 -15.49 8.66 -13.28
C VAL A 650 -15.35 7.35 -12.49
N GLY A 651 -16.33 6.98 -11.66
CA GLY A 651 -16.22 5.80 -10.81
C GLY A 651 -14.99 5.87 -9.90
N THR A 652 -14.20 4.79 -9.83
CA THR A 652 -12.97 4.73 -9.03
C THR A 652 -11.72 5.23 -9.78
N GLY A 653 -11.88 5.94 -10.90
CA GLY A 653 -10.79 6.42 -11.77
C GLY A 653 -9.99 7.62 -11.22
N PHE A 654 -9.91 7.80 -9.91
CA PHE A 654 -9.20 8.90 -9.25
C PHE A 654 -8.70 8.49 -7.86
N THR A 655 -7.77 9.25 -7.28
CA THR A 655 -7.35 9.08 -5.88
C THR A 655 -8.11 10.07 -5.01
N ALA A 656 -8.83 9.59 -4.01
CA ALA A 656 -9.83 10.41 -3.35
C ALA A 656 -9.23 11.50 -2.44
N GLN A 657 -8.10 11.23 -1.79
CA GLN A 657 -7.51 12.16 -0.83
C GLN A 657 -5.95 12.19 -0.84
N HIS A 658 -5.38 13.29 -0.36
CA HIS A 658 -4.03 13.40 0.21
C HIS A 658 -4.10 14.27 1.47
N SER A 659 -3.13 14.17 2.39
CA SER A 659 -3.20 14.97 3.62
C SER A 659 -2.67 16.39 3.45
N ASP A 660 -1.68 16.60 2.57
CA ASP A 660 -0.91 17.86 2.52
C ASP A 660 -0.29 18.19 3.90
N ALA A 661 -0.03 17.16 4.72
CA ALA A 661 0.45 17.32 6.09
C ALA A 661 1.81 18.01 6.11
N ARG A 662 1.92 19.06 6.94
CA ARG A 662 3.20 19.74 7.26
C ARG A 662 3.77 19.29 8.59
N VAL A 663 2.89 18.85 9.49
CA VAL A 663 3.23 18.32 10.81
C VAL A 663 2.84 16.85 10.81
N LEU A 664 3.75 15.95 11.20
CA LEU A 664 3.58 14.49 11.10
C LEU A 664 2.23 14.02 11.67
N ASP A 665 1.89 14.53 12.84
CA ASP A 665 0.71 14.20 13.63
C ASP A 665 -0.62 14.51 12.90
N GLN A 666 -0.59 15.38 11.89
CA GLN A 666 -1.76 15.71 11.09
C GLN A 666 -2.26 14.52 10.27
N LEU A 667 -1.39 13.55 9.95
CA LEU A 667 -1.79 12.33 9.28
C LEU A 667 -2.94 11.62 10.02
N VAL A 668 -2.92 11.66 11.35
CA VAL A 668 -3.93 11.03 12.21
C VAL A 668 -5.32 11.59 11.89
N TYR A 669 -5.56 12.88 12.13
CA TYR A 669 -6.89 13.44 11.92
C TYR A 669 -7.25 13.56 10.44
N LYS A 670 -6.31 13.92 9.56
CA LYS A 670 -6.58 14.11 8.12
C LYS A 670 -7.18 12.84 7.52
N TRP A 671 -6.59 11.69 7.81
CA TRP A 671 -7.08 10.41 7.32
C TRP A 671 -8.28 9.91 8.11
N HIS A 672 -8.35 10.13 9.42
CA HIS A 672 -9.52 9.76 10.22
C HIS A 672 -10.80 10.48 9.76
N HIS A 673 -10.74 11.81 9.59
CA HIS A 673 -11.86 12.61 9.12
C HIS A 673 -12.27 12.23 7.70
N PHE A 674 -11.29 12.06 6.80
CA PHE A 674 -11.61 11.66 5.42
C PHE A 674 -12.21 10.26 5.32
N ARG A 675 -11.79 9.28 6.15
CA ARG A 675 -12.42 7.95 6.20
C ARG A 675 -13.90 8.06 6.55
N THR A 676 -14.27 8.94 7.48
CA THR A 676 -15.67 9.21 7.80
C THR A 676 -16.44 9.72 6.58
N VAL A 677 -15.91 10.73 5.89
CA VAL A 677 -16.51 11.24 4.65
C VAL A 677 -16.64 10.14 3.59
N LEU A 678 -15.63 9.28 3.43
CA LEU A 678 -15.64 8.23 2.42
C LEU A 678 -16.70 7.16 2.70
N ARG A 679 -16.90 6.77 3.97
CA ARG A 679 -17.99 5.85 4.37
C ARG A 679 -19.35 6.43 4.00
N ASP A 680 -19.57 7.70 4.33
CA ASP A 680 -20.83 8.41 4.10
C ASP A 680 -21.14 8.57 2.60
N VAL A 681 -20.12 8.64 1.76
CA VAL A 681 -20.27 8.73 0.29
C VAL A 681 -20.49 7.35 -0.35
N LEU A 682 -19.74 6.33 0.07
CA LEU A 682 -19.78 4.99 -0.55
C LEU A 682 -21.01 4.18 -0.16
N ALA A 683 -21.43 4.24 1.10
CA ALA A 683 -22.52 3.39 1.57
C ALA A 683 -23.86 3.64 0.80
N PRO A 684 -24.27 4.89 0.52
CA PRO A 684 -25.43 5.17 -0.33
C PRO A 684 -25.28 4.68 -1.78
N LEU A 685 -24.06 4.69 -2.35
CA LEU A 685 -23.82 4.20 -3.72
C LEU A 685 -23.98 2.68 -3.81
N TYR A 686 -23.39 1.93 -2.88
CA TYR A 686 -23.49 0.47 -2.88
C TYR A 686 -24.89 -0.02 -2.54
N THR A 687 -25.57 0.62 -1.58
CA THR A 687 -26.96 0.28 -1.27
C THR A 687 -27.90 0.59 -2.45
N GLN A 688 -27.63 1.65 -3.21
CA GLN A 688 -28.35 1.91 -4.47
C GLN A 688 -28.15 0.79 -5.50
N LEU A 689 -26.91 0.31 -5.69
CA LEU A 689 -26.63 -0.84 -6.56
C LEU A 689 -27.44 -2.07 -6.12
N HIS A 690 -27.41 -2.38 -4.83
CA HIS A 690 -28.16 -3.50 -4.25
C HIS A 690 -29.67 -3.40 -4.50
N ARG A 691 -30.28 -2.22 -4.27
CA ARG A 691 -31.71 -1.96 -4.55
C ARG A 691 -32.08 -2.18 -6.02
N HIS A 692 -31.13 -2.00 -6.94
CA HIS A 692 -31.33 -2.21 -8.38
C HIS A 692 -30.95 -3.62 -8.84
N GLY A 693 -30.77 -4.57 -7.91
CA GLY A 693 -30.50 -5.97 -8.22
C GLY A 693 -29.04 -6.27 -8.54
N TRP A 694 -28.12 -5.32 -8.35
CA TRP A 694 -26.70 -5.58 -8.48
C TRP A 694 -26.16 -6.24 -7.20
N SER A 695 -25.59 -7.44 -7.34
CA SER A 695 -24.99 -8.17 -6.23
C SER A 695 -23.66 -7.53 -5.81
N VAL A 696 -23.67 -6.77 -4.70
CA VAL A 696 -22.46 -6.15 -4.13
C VAL A 696 -21.73 -7.15 -3.26
N THR A 697 -20.48 -7.51 -3.61
CA THR A 697 -19.67 -8.43 -2.81
C THR A 697 -18.71 -7.68 -1.88
N ALA A 698 -18.26 -8.36 -0.81
CA ALA A 698 -17.20 -7.85 0.06
C ALA A 698 -15.93 -7.48 -0.74
N ARG A 699 -15.61 -8.29 -1.75
CA ARG A 699 -14.46 -8.11 -2.64
C ARG A 699 -14.56 -6.85 -3.49
N ASP A 700 -15.75 -6.52 -4.00
CA ASP A 700 -15.96 -5.29 -4.79
C ASP A 700 -15.66 -4.05 -3.97
N VAL A 701 -16.24 -3.97 -2.76
CA VAL A 701 -16.05 -2.85 -1.84
C VAL A 701 -14.58 -2.67 -1.49
N GLU A 702 -13.88 -3.75 -1.12
CA GLU A 702 -12.47 -3.68 -0.75
C GLU A 702 -11.56 -3.27 -1.90
N ARG A 703 -11.82 -3.79 -3.12
CA ARG A 703 -11.10 -3.39 -4.33
C ARG A 703 -11.25 -1.89 -4.57
N ASP A 704 -12.48 -1.40 -4.54
CA ASP A 704 -12.80 -0.02 -4.89
C ASP A 704 -12.28 0.97 -3.84
N VAL A 705 -12.39 0.63 -2.56
CA VAL A 705 -11.75 1.38 -1.47
C VAL A 705 -10.24 1.45 -1.66
N ALA A 706 -9.58 0.33 -2.00
CA ALA A 706 -8.14 0.33 -2.24
C ALA A 706 -7.75 1.22 -3.43
N LEU A 707 -8.53 1.19 -4.52
CA LEU A 707 -8.32 2.07 -5.68
C LEU A 707 -8.36 3.55 -5.28
N LEU A 708 -9.41 3.95 -4.54
CA LEU A 708 -9.61 5.33 -4.10
C LEU A 708 -8.55 5.81 -3.11
N LEU A 709 -8.01 4.90 -2.30
CA LEU A 709 -7.06 5.20 -1.20
C LEU A 709 -5.58 5.01 -1.57
N GLY A 710 -5.26 4.95 -2.86
CA GLY A 710 -3.88 5.02 -3.33
C GLY A 710 -3.50 4.00 -4.39
N HIS A 711 -4.18 2.86 -4.47
CA HIS A 711 -3.84 1.85 -5.46
C HIS A 711 -4.12 2.34 -6.89
N GLY A 712 -5.16 3.15 -7.09
CA GLY A 712 -5.43 3.81 -8.38
C GLY A 712 -4.29 4.74 -8.83
N TYR A 713 -3.62 5.40 -7.86
CA TYR A 713 -2.42 6.20 -8.13
C TYR A 713 -1.24 5.32 -8.58
N GLU A 714 -0.97 4.21 -7.90
CA GLU A 714 0.09 3.28 -8.32
C GLU A 714 -0.16 2.71 -9.72
N LEU A 715 -1.39 2.30 -10.01
CA LEU A 715 -1.79 1.84 -11.34
C LEU A 715 -1.56 2.92 -12.39
N PHE A 716 -1.86 4.18 -12.07
CA PHE A 716 -1.59 5.30 -12.96
C PHE A 716 -0.09 5.54 -13.16
N LEU A 717 0.73 5.45 -12.11
CA LEU A 717 2.19 5.53 -12.23
C LEU A 717 2.76 4.46 -13.16
N HIS A 718 2.22 3.23 -13.12
CA HIS A 718 2.68 2.11 -13.95
C HIS A 718 1.98 1.99 -15.31
N LYS A 719 1.00 2.86 -15.58
CA LYS A 719 0.27 2.87 -16.84
C LYS A 719 1.21 3.19 -18.02
N ALA A 720 1.19 2.32 -19.02
CA ALA A 720 1.79 2.58 -20.33
C ALA A 720 0.85 3.49 -21.14
N LEU A 721 1.40 4.57 -21.71
CA LEU A 721 0.71 5.53 -22.58
C LEU A 721 1.20 5.44 -24.02
#